data_AF-A0A3Q3JN40-F1
#
_entry.id   AF-A0A3Q3JN40-F1
#
_cell.length_a   1.000
_cell.length_b   1.000
_cell.length_c   1.000
_cell.angle_alpha   90.00
_cell.angle_beta   90.00
_cell.angle_gamma   90.00
#
_symmetry.space_group_name_H-M   'P 1'
#
loop_
_entity.id
_entity.type
_entity.pdbx_description
1 polymer ?
#
loop_
_entity_poly.entity_id
_entity_poly.type
_entity_poly.pdbx_seq_one_letter_code
_entity_poly.pdbx_strand_id
1 'polypeptide(L)'
;MEPVFKERRLLCLVLFAVSTTSVCLCARRSDVRRSDRLSPPLDIQLETINCTAFGVQWKMPRRHVSTITGYKVFYTEMKNGRPMGTTSLIEVPLSLDRLTTGQFDGQASFDVVICSLKVNTKYRVRVGAYGWAGEGRPSIPRDISTASHETCMPPSPPTQPVVMAVSDTELALSWQQGESEGSAPILHFLVAYIRPEMDTEWTYIREPIETNSMVLKGLIPETEYQFVVRAVNVHGVSPPSHINNPVRTLGASDVGSGDYGRYITDSRLKDDDGFNIDDSDYDLFVEEPFPDISQDNRKSQLRSHSAPPSGRNVVYRMNTIAPLSVTAPPVLSTASSVFPDATDLVYSTTSESSTTFETTTTAPLTTTSITLPTTAATPTMSPWKDEIPRVYDLTCEDTVCPQDSLCLSDHDSGGSRCHCNLGRRGDTCSEVVSVNFPRFYGYSHMTFEPLKNSYQTFQITLEFKADNEDGLLLYCGENEHGSGDFTSLALVRGQLHYRFNCGTGAAQVISESHIVLGQWHTVTVFRDGMGGWLRMDNNTPVSGRSPGQYTKITFRSALYVGGSPSAYWLLRATGTNRGFVGCIQSLTINNKAIDIRPWPQGKALSGADIGECNNSVCNQVSCANGGICRANHADGYICLCPLGFRGTLCEESFSLSSPLFNETVFSYAVIPWPQSFQSYLSFMEFELTFRPSMPDGTLLYSDDTGSADFLAINVVDRFVEFRFDCGSGGAVIRSEEQISLDTWHELRVSRTTKSGILQVDSQRPVEGIAELILNDRTIPITTGSAGGVNVANSAHPCVESPCTNGGTCKPKWDGYECDCPLGYDGRHCQKECGNYCLNTVTEAIEIPQFIGRSYLTYDNRDILKRVSGSRTNLFMRFKSISKDGLLLWRGDSPMRPNSDFLSMGLQNGALIFSYNLGSGAVNIVINGTFSNGKWHKVKAVRDGQSGKLTVDDYGAKTARSPGKMRQLNINGPLYVGGMKEIALHTNRQYIGGLVGCVSHFTLSTDYHLALVEDATDGKNINTCSN
;
A
#
# COMPACT_ATOMS: atom_id res chain seq x y z
N MET A 1 25.02 26.69 64.80
CA MET A 1 25.57 26.01 65.98
C MET A 1 25.53 24.51 65.69
N GLU A 2 26.67 23.84 65.84
CA GLU A 2 26.79 22.41 66.17
C GLU A 2 26.74 22.26 67.73
N PRO A 3 27.03 21.12 68.41
CA PRO A 3 27.51 19.78 67.99
C PRO A 3 26.32 18.78 67.87
N VAL A 4 26.32 17.44 68.08
CA VAL A 4 27.15 16.37 68.73
C VAL A 4 26.76 15.05 68.02
N PHE A 5 27.56 14.01 67.70
CA PHE A 5 28.96 13.55 67.77
C PHE A 5 29.17 12.59 66.52
N LYS A 6 30.19 11.77 66.21
CA LYS A 6 31.52 11.28 66.70
C LYS A 6 32.21 10.63 65.46
N GLU A 7 33.45 10.11 65.38
CA GLU A 7 34.63 9.98 66.25
C GLU A 7 35.88 10.34 65.37
N ARG A 8 37.04 9.67 65.50
CA ARG A 8 38.29 9.94 64.74
C ARG A 8 39.28 8.77 64.69
N ARG A 9 40.11 8.72 63.64
CA ARG A 9 41.61 8.79 63.64
C ARG A 9 42.22 8.26 62.31
N LEU A 10 43.50 8.49 61.98
CA LEU A 10 44.19 9.78 61.72
C LEU A 10 45.40 9.51 60.78
N LEU A 11 45.78 10.52 59.99
CA LEU A 11 46.88 10.66 59.01
C LEU A 11 48.22 9.86 59.16
N CYS A 12 48.81 9.59 57.97
CA CYS A 12 50.20 9.92 57.52
C CYS A 12 51.28 8.82 57.24
N LEU A 13 51.81 8.92 56.00
CA LEU A 13 53.23 8.83 55.55
C LEU A 13 53.94 7.48 55.21
N VAL A 14 54.42 7.44 53.95
CA VAL A 14 55.76 7.01 53.46
C VAL A 14 56.10 5.52 53.24
N LEU A 15 56.05 5.15 51.95
CA LEU A 15 57.04 4.44 51.09
C LEU A 15 57.66 3.06 51.45
N PHE A 16 58.12 2.44 50.35
CA PHE A 16 59.07 1.33 50.16
C PHE A 16 58.58 -0.12 50.27
N ALA A 17 58.57 -0.72 49.09
CA ALA A 17 58.30 -2.11 48.74
C ALA A 17 59.29 -3.13 49.30
N VAL A 18 58.82 -4.38 49.40
CA VAL A 18 59.53 -5.58 48.91
C VAL A 18 58.52 -6.45 48.15
N SER A 19 58.97 -7.13 47.09
CA SER A 19 58.19 -8.00 46.22
C SER A 19 58.37 -9.49 46.51
N THR A 20 57.33 -10.31 46.32
CA THR A 20 57.51 -11.72 45.91
C THR A 20 56.30 -12.27 45.12
N THR A 21 56.62 -13.04 44.08
CA THR A 21 55.79 -14.07 43.39
C THR A 21 54.40 -13.71 42.87
N SER A 22 54.29 -13.62 41.54
CA SER A 22 53.02 -13.57 40.80
C SER A 22 52.33 -14.94 40.72
N VAL A 23 50.98 -14.95 40.79
CA VAL A 23 50.13 -16.00 40.23
C VAL A 23 49.07 -15.31 39.37
N CYS A 24 48.85 -15.80 38.14
CA CYS A 24 47.96 -15.14 37.18
C CYS A 24 46.48 -15.27 37.57
N LEU A 25 45.83 -14.13 37.83
CA LEU A 25 44.37 -14.03 37.91
C LEU A 25 43.81 -13.43 36.62
N CYS A 26 43.28 -14.30 35.75
CA CYS A 26 42.51 -13.88 34.59
C CYS A 26 41.19 -13.24 35.05
N ALA A 27 41.08 -11.91 34.96
CA ALA A 27 39.83 -11.21 35.24
C ALA A 27 38.70 -11.73 34.33
N ARG A 28 37.59 -12.17 34.93
CA ARG A 28 36.40 -12.59 34.16
C ARG A 28 35.81 -11.39 33.44
N ARG A 29 35.85 -11.43 32.11
CA ARG A 29 35.14 -10.50 31.23
C ARG A 29 33.63 -10.74 31.39
N SER A 30 32.82 -9.70 31.32
CA SER A 30 31.37 -9.82 31.29
C SER A 30 30.92 -10.47 29.98
N ASP A 31 30.32 -11.66 30.06
CA ASP A 31 29.71 -12.34 28.91
C ASP A 31 28.38 -11.67 28.54
N VAL A 32 28.46 -10.64 27.69
CA VAL A 32 27.34 -10.25 26.83
C VAL A 32 26.97 -11.47 25.99
N ARG A 33 25.70 -11.88 26.02
CA ARG A 33 25.26 -13.17 25.48
C ARG A 33 25.68 -13.32 24.02
N ARG A 34 26.28 -14.48 23.72
CA ARG A 34 26.88 -14.77 22.40
C ARG A 34 25.85 -15.13 21.31
N SER A 35 24.58 -14.88 21.58
CA SER A 35 23.41 -15.35 20.82
C SER A 35 22.96 -14.35 19.74
N ASP A 36 23.22 -13.07 19.96
CA ASP A 36 22.48 -11.98 19.31
C ASP A 36 23.22 -11.44 18.07
N ARG A 37 23.73 -12.34 17.22
CA ARG A 37 24.48 -11.98 15.99
C ARG A 37 24.04 -12.78 14.78
N LEU A 38 24.06 -12.13 13.62
CA LEU A 38 23.82 -12.76 12.33
C LEU A 38 24.79 -13.93 12.07
N SER A 39 24.25 -15.05 11.61
CA SER A 39 25.04 -16.21 11.17
C SER A 39 25.85 -15.89 9.90
N PRO A 40 26.96 -16.61 9.62
CA PRO A 40 27.69 -16.46 8.37
C PRO A 40 26.84 -16.84 7.12
N PRO A 41 27.07 -16.19 5.97
CA PRO A 41 26.54 -16.63 4.68
C PRO A 41 26.96 -18.07 4.31
N LEU A 42 26.12 -18.72 3.50
CA LEU A 42 26.25 -20.13 3.12
C LEU A 42 26.70 -20.29 1.66
N ASP A 43 26.97 -21.55 1.27
CA ASP A 43 27.19 -22.01 -0.12
C ASP A 43 28.13 -21.12 -0.96
N ILE A 44 29.17 -20.55 -0.35
CA ILE A 44 30.02 -19.56 -1.02
C ILE A 44 30.82 -20.20 -2.15
N GLN A 45 30.64 -19.74 -3.38
CA GLN A 45 31.46 -20.13 -4.54
C GLN A 45 32.28 -18.96 -5.06
N LEU A 46 33.34 -19.27 -5.80
CA LEU A 46 34.25 -18.30 -6.43
C LEU A 46 34.52 -18.75 -7.86
N GLU A 47 34.48 -17.82 -8.82
CA GLU A 47 34.64 -18.11 -10.25
C GLU A 47 35.58 -17.11 -10.93
N THR A 48 36.53 -17.58 -11.75
CA THR A 48 37.48 -16.71 -12.46
C THR A 48 36.83 -16.20 -13.74
N ILE A 49 36.54 -14.90 -13.82
CA ILE A 49 35.77 -14.32 -14.93
C ILE A 49 36.69 -13.84 -16.06
N ASN A 50 37.75 -13.11 -15.74
CA ASN A 50 38.73 -12.66 -16.74
C ASN A 50 40.09 -12.31 -16.09
N CYS A 51 40.96 -11.65 -16.86
CA CYS A 51 42.31 -11.25 -16.46
C CYS A 51 42.33 -10.30 -15.24
N THR A 52 41.27 -9.55 -14.96
CA THR A 52 41.22 -8.55 -13.88
C THR A 52 39.99 -8.68 -12.97
N ALA A 53 39.24 -9.78 -13.08
CA ALA A 53 38.01 -9.99 -12.32
C ALA A 53 37.75 -11.45 -11.89
N PHE A 54 37.14 -11.60 -10.72
CA PHE A 54 36.51 -12.86 -10.28
C PHE A 54 35.12 -12.61 -9.68
N GLY A 55 34.23 -13.58 -9.83
CA GLY A 55 32.92 -13.62 -9.19
C GLY A 55 32.98 -14.22 -7.79
N VAL A 56 32.12 -13.71 -6.90
CA VAL A 56 31.86 -14.26 -5.56
C VAL A 56 30.36 -14.49 -5.47
N GLN A 57 29.94 -15.72 -5.17
CA GLN A 57 28.52 -16.09 -5.00
C GLN A 57 28.29 -16.66 -3.60
N TRP A 58 27.12 -16.44 -2.98
CA TRP A 58 26.77 -16.97 -1.65
C TRP A 58 25.25 -17.02 -1.42
N LYS A 59 24.80 -17.78 -0.41
CA LYS A 59 23.39 -17.83 0.01
C LYS A 59 23.14 -17.24 1.40
N MET A 60 21.88 -16.92 1.67
CA MET A 60 21.44 -16.31 2.94
C MET A 60 21.73 -17.19 4.17
N PRO A 61 22.05 -16.61 5.35
CA PRO A 61 22.23 -17.39 6.57
C PRO A 61 20.90 -17.98 7.10
N ARG A 62 20.80 -19.31 7.19
CA ARG A 62 19.59 -20.08 7.62
C ARG A 62 18.99 -19.72 8.98
N ARG A 63 19.70 -18.99 9.84
CA ARG A 63 19.18 -18.43 11.10
C ARG A 63 19.80 -17.06 11.35
N HIS A 64 18.96 -16.04 11.46
CA HIS A 64 19.32 -14.67 11.76
C HIS A 64 18.32 -14.10 12.77
N VAL A 65 18.78 -13.20 13.65
CA VAL A 65 18.01 -12.61 14.77
C VAL A 65 17.59 -11.16 14.51
N SER A 66 17.73 -10.71 13.26
CA SER A 66 17.32 -9.40 12.77
C SER A 66 17.35 -9.40 11.24
N THR A 67 16.64 -8.47 10.61
CA THR A 67 16.75 -8.16 9.17
C THR A 67 18.20 -7.94 8.75
N ILE A 68 18.63 -8.61 7.68
CA ILE A 68 19.91 -8.41 7.00
C ILE A 68 19.73 -7.25 6.01
N THR A 69 20.54 -6.20 6.13
CA THR A 69 20.50 -5.02 5.24
C THR A 69 21.53 -5.09 4.12
N GLY A 70 22.53 -5.98 4.23
CA GLY A 70 23.49 -6.23 3.18
C GLY A 70 24.57 -7.25 3.56
N TYR A 71 25.52 -7.42 2.66
CA TYR A 71 26.69 -8.27 2.83
C TYR A 71 28.00 -7.50 2.70
N LYS A 72 29.05 -7.98 3.36
CA LYS A 72 30.40 -7.44 3.33
C LYS A 72 31.34 -8.48 2.75
N VAL A 73 31.85 -8.23 1.55
CA VAL A 73 32.79 -9.10 0.83
C VAL A 73 34.20 -8.60 1.09
N PHE A 74 34.94 -9.36 1.89
CA PHE A 74 36.32 -9.08 2.28
C PHE A 74 37.26 -9.84 1.37
N TYR A 75 38.23 -9.16 0.75
CA TYR A 75 39.25 -9.81 -0.09
C TYR A 75 40.67 -9.29 0.18
N THR A 76 41.70 -10.09 -0.09
CA THR A 76 43.10 -9.74 0.17
C THR A 76 44.03 -10.45 -0.80
N GLU A 77 45.04 -9.76 -1.32
CA GLU A 77 46.06 -10.33 -2.21
C GLU A 77 46.93 -11.35 -1.45
N MET A 78 47.28 -12.47 -2.11
CA MET A 78 47.96 -13.61 -1.49
C MET A 78 49.25 -13.94 -2.23
N LYS A 79 50.40 -13.78 -1.55
CA LYS A 79 51.73 -14.14 -2.08
C LYS A 79 52.41 -15.15 -1.17
N ASN A 80 52.87 -16.27 -1.74
CA ASN A 80 53.50 -17.39 -1.02
C ASN A 80 52.69 -17.85 0.21
N GLY A 81 51.36 -17.90 0.08
CA GLY A 81 50.43 -18.31 1.14
C GLY A 81 50.16 -17.27 2.24
N ARG A 82 50.82 -16.09 2.20
CA ARG A 82 50.62 -14.98 3.16
C ARG A 82 49.79 -13.85 2.54
N PRO A 83 48.91 -13.19 3.29
CA PRO A 83 48.22 -11.99 2.82
C PRO A 83 49.21 -10.83 2.66
N MET A 84 49.04 -10.04 1.60
CA MET A 84 49.78 -8.81 1.35
C MET A 84 48.88 -7.59 1.57
N GLY A 85 49.27 -6.74 2.51
CA GLY A 85 48.58 -5.47 2.81
C GLY A 85 47.26 -5.62 3.57
N THR A 86 46.49 -4.54 3.57
CA THR A 86 45.18 -4.43 4.23
C THR A 86 44.12 -5.22 3.47
N THR A 87 43.19 -5.87 4.19
CA THR A 87 42.02 -6.50 3.58
C THR A 87 41.09 -5.44 2.99
N SER A 88 40.84 -5.52 1.67
CA SER A 88 39.84 -4.74 0.95
C SER A 88 38.43 -5.21 1.30
N LEU A 89 37.47 -4.28 1.27
CA LEU A 89 36.06 -4.50 1.56
C LEU A 89 35.21 -3.92 0.42
N ILE A 90 34.26 -4.72 -0.06
CA ILE A 90 33.11 -4.25 -0.84
C ILE A 90 31.86 -4.49 0.01
N GLU A 91 31.05 -3.44 0.20
CA GLU A 91 29.72 -3.56 0.80
C GLU A 91 28.69 -3.76 -0.33
N VAL A 92 27.87 -4.79 -0.19
CA VAL A 92 26.81 -5.18 -1.13
C VAL A 92 25.49 -4.97 -0.39
N PRO A 93 24.93 -3.74 -0.40
CA PRO A 93 23.61 -3.50 0.16
C PRO A 93 22.55 -4.26 -0.64
N LEU A 94 21.49 -4.71 0.03
CA LEU A 94 20.36 -5.33 -0.66
C LEU A 94 19.49 -4.23 -1.29
N SER A 95 19.50 -4.14 -2.62
CA SER A 95 18.61 -3.27 -3.38
C SER A 95 17.19 -3.85 -3.44
N LEU A 96 16.20 -2.97 -3.59
CA LEU A 96 14.78 -3.35 -3.64
C LEU A 96 14.51 -4.43 -4.72
N ASP A 97 15.10 -4.25 -5.91
CA ASP A 97 14.96 -5.17 -7.05
C ASP A 97 15.66 -6.54 -6.86
N ARG A 98 16.57 -6.68 -5.89
CA ARG A 98 17.20 -7.96 -5.52
C ARG A 98 16.50 -8.67 -4.37
N LEU A 99 15.35 -8.16 -3.92
CA LEU A 99 14.45 -8.79 -2.96
C LEU A 99 13.14 -9.28 -3.62
N THR A 100 12.80 -8.80 -4.82
CA THR A 100 11.53 -9.05 -5.51
C THR A 100 11.49 -10.32 -6.38
N THR A 101 12.62 -10.98 -6.65
CA THR A 101 12.71 -12.12 -7.60
C THR A 101 12.20 -13.47 -7.08
N GLY A 102 11.50 -13.51 -5.94
CA GLY A 102 10.50 -14.55 -5.65
C GLY A 102 10.99 -15.98 -5.36
N GLN A 103 12.24 -16.23 -4.98
CA GLN A 103 12.78 -17.61 -4.85
C GLN A 103 13.52 -17.88 -3.53
N PHE A 104 12.78 -18.04 -2.42
CA PHE A 104 13.31 -18.03 -1.05
C PHE A 104 13.15 -19.32 -0.21
N ASP A 105 13.21 -20.51 -0.83
CA ASP A 105 13.42 -21.81 -0.12
C ASP A 105 14.85 -21.97 0.46
N GLY A 106 15.45 -20.88 0.96
CA GLY A 106 16.86 -20.81 1.31
C GLY A 106 17.83 -21.02 0.14
N GLN A 107 17.32 -21.00 -1.10
CA GLN A 107 18.12 -21.18 -2.33
C GLN A 107 18.66 -19.87 -2.91
N ALA A 108 18.04 -18.72 -2.59
CA ALA A 108 18.43 -17.39 -3.07
C ALA A 108 19.95 -17.16 -3.00
N SER A 109 20.54 -16.96 -4.17
CA SER A 109 21.99 -16.94 -4.41
C SER A 109 22.41 -15.55 -4.86
N PHE A 110 23.14 -14.84 -4.01
CA PHE A 110 23.65 -13.49 -4.24
C PHE A 110 25.02 -13.58 -4.89
N ASP A 111 25.28 -12.74 -5.88
CA ASP A 111 26.56 -12.59 -6.56
C ASP A 111 27.14 -11.16 -6.40
N VAL A 112 28.47 -11.05 -6.51
CA VAL A 112 29.15 -9.81 -6.90
C VAL A 112 30.41 -10.14 -7.71
N VAL A 113 30.70 -9.33 -8.72
CA VAL A 113 31.96 -9.38 -9.47
C VAL A 113 32.94 -8.37 -8.89
N ILE A 114 34.15 -8.83 -8.54
CA ILE A 114 35.24 -7.98 -8.06
C ILE A 114 36.18 -7.69 -9.24
N CYS A 115 36.11 -6.47 -9.78
CA CYS A 115 36.91 -6.00 -10.91
C CYS A 115 38.20 -5.26 -10.49
N SER A 116 38.99 -4.83 -11.48
CA SER A 116 40.21 -4.01 -11.32
C SER A 116 41.31 -4.68 -10.49
N LEU A 117 41.32 -6.02 -10.49
CA LEU A 117 42.34 -6.84 -9.85
C LEU A 117 43.58 -6.97 -10.73
N LYS A 118 44.70 -7.37 -10.13
CA LYS A 118 45.95 -7.66 -10.86
C LYS A 118 45.78 -8.92 -11.72
N VAL A 119 46.42 -8.94 -12.89
CA VAL A 119 46.47 -10.12 -13.78
C VAL A 119 47.25 -11.26 -13.14
N ASN A 120 46.84 -12.51 -13.39
CA ASN A 120 47.46 -13.73 -12.88
C ASN A 120 47.83 -13.67 -11.38
N THR A 121 46.91 -13.17 -10.55
CA THR A 121 47.16 -12.88 -9.13
C THR A 121 46.15 -13.60 -8.24
N LYS A 122 46.65 -14.21 -7.16
CA LYS A 122 45.85 -14.96 -6.19
C LYS A 122 45.32 -14.06 -5.08
N TYR A 123 44.07 -14.28 -4.68
CA TYR A 123 43.35 -13.57 -3.64
C TYR A 123 42.70 -14.56 -2.65
N ARG A 124 42.39 -14.07 -1.45
CA ARG A 124 41.62 -14.76 -0.39
C ARG A 124 40.38 -13.97 -0.07
N VAL A 125 39.21 -14.62 -0.03
CA VAL A 125 37.88 -14.02 0.06
C VAL A 125 37.11 -14.56 1.27
N ARG A 126 36.30 -13.70 1.91
CA ARG A 126 35.26 -14.05 2.90
C ARG A 126 34.02 -13.19 2.68
N VAL A 127 32.84 -13.67 3.07
CA VAL A 127 31.60 -12.86 3.10
C VAL A 127 31.01 -12.85 4.50
N GLY A 128 30.59 -11.69 5.00
CA GLY A 128 29.79 -11.54 6.23
C GLY A 128 28.45 -10.88 5.93
N ALA A 129 27.44 -11.09 6.77
CA ALA A 129 26.16 -10.37 6.72
C ALA A 129 26.15 -9.21 7.74
N TYR A 130 25.47 -8.11 7.43
CA TYR A 130 25.20 -7.03 8.37
C TYR A 130 23.73 -6.64 8.36
N GLY A 131 23.25 -6.08 9.47
CA GLY A 131 21.85 -5.80 9.72
C GLY A 131 21.64 -5.08 11.04
N TRP A 132 20.40 -5.03 11.53
CA TRP A 132 20.03 -4.23 12.70
C TRP A 132 20.64 -4.75 14.02
N ALA A 133 20.87 -6.06 14.17
CA ALA A 133 21.66 -6.63 15.27
C ALA A 133 23.20 -6.48 15.08
N GLY A 134 23.63 -5.65 14.14
CA GLY A 134 25.04 -5.39 13.83
C GLY A 134 25.68 -6.43 12.91
N GLU A 135 27.02 -6.50 12.92
CA GLU A 135 27.78 -7.35 12.02
C GLU A 135 27.83 -8.82 12.47
N GLY A 136 27.42 -9.71 11.57
CA GLY A 136 27.57 -11.15 11.69
C GLY A 136 29.02 -11.60 11.58
N ARG A 137 29.28 -12.88 11.87
CA ARG A 137 30.62 -13.45 11.66
C ARG A 137 30.86 -13.67 10.16
N PRO A 138 31.99 -13.22 9.60
CA PRO A 138 32.38 -13.59 8.24
C PRO A 138 32.57 -15.11 8.08
N SER A 139 32.43 -15.56 6.85
CA SER A 139 32.57 -16.95 6.42
C SER A 139 33.96 -17.53 6.64
N ILE A 140 34.05 -18.85 6.46
CA ILE A 140 35.32 -19.55 6.20
C ILE A 140 35.97 -18.91 4.95
N PRO A 141 37.28 -18.60 4.96
CA PRO A 141 37.97 -18.07 3.80
C PRO A 141 38.11 -19.10 2.68
N ARG A 142 37.99 -18.64 1.43
CA ARG A 142 38.34 -19.38 0.21
C ARG A 142 39.36 -18.58 -0.60
N ASP A 143 40.13 -19.24 -1.47
CA ASP A 143 41.13 -18.59 -2.33
C ASP A 143 40.76 -18.76 -3.82
N ILE A 144 41.13 -17.78 -4.66
CA ILE A 144 40.92 -17.76 -6.12
C ILE A 144 42.03 -16.97 -6.82
N SER A 145 42.23 -17.16 -8.14
CA SER A 145 43.14 -16.36 -8.99
C SER A 145 42.41 -15.74 -10.18
N THR A 146 42.92 -14.61 -10.69
CA THR A 146 42.55 -14.03 -11.98
C THR A 146 43.22 -14.75 -13.16
N ALA A 147 42.69 -14.58 -14.39
CA ALA A 147 43.18 -15.26 -15.59
C ALA A 147 44.55 -14.74 -16.11
N SER A 148 45.13 -15.45 -17.08
CA SER A 148 46.36 -15.09 -17.80
C SER A 148 46.10 -14.08 -18.92
N HIS A 149 47.16 -13.46 -19.47
CA HIS A 149 47.05 -12.39 -20.47
C HIS A 149 46.64 -12.88 -21.88
N GLU A 150 46.72 -14.18 -22.16
CA GLU A 150 46.59 -14.74 -23.50
C GLU A 150 45.13 -14.99 -23.94
N THR A 151 44.15 -14.78 -23.05
CA THR A 151 42.74 -15.20 -23.25
C THR A 151 41.74 -14.07 -23.49
N CYS A 152 42.19 -12.84 -23.77
CA CYS A 152 41.30 -11.67 -23.98
C CYS A 152 41.88 -10.68 -25.02
N MET A 153 41.60 -10.87 -26.31
CA MET A 153 41.96 -9.91 -27.38
C MET A 153 40.72 -9.36 -28.13
N PRO A 154 40.62 -8.03 -28.34
CA PRO A 154 39.59 -7.41 -29.19
C PRO A 154 39.93 -7.55 -30.68
N PRO A 155 39.02 -7.15 -31.60
CA PRO A 155 39.26 -7.25 -33.04
C PRO A 155 40.32 -6.28 -33.55
N SER A 156 40.75 -6.50 -34.79
CA SER A 156 41.53 -5.56 -35.60
C SER A 156 40.65 -4.47 -36.26
N PRO A 157 41.24 -3.38 -36.80
CA PRO A 157 40.48 -2.34 -37.50
C PRO A 157 39.79 -2.86 -38.77
N PRO A 158 38.55 -2.43 -39.08
CA PRO A 158 37.95 -2.59 -40.40
C PRO A 158 38.75 -1.90 -41.51
N THR A 159 38.42 -2.17 -42.77
CA THR A 159 39.02 -1.41 -43.90
C THR A 159 38.57 0.05 -43.90
N GLN A 160 39.30 0.90 -44.65
CA GLN A 160 38.82 2.23 -45.03
C GLN A 160 37.41 2.11 -45.65
N PRO A 161 36.43 2.95 -45.26
CA PRO A 161 35.09 2.88 -45.83
C PRO A 161 35.08 3.45 -47.25
N VAL A 162 34.42 2.76 -48.17
CA VAL A 162 34.07 3.28 -49.50
C VAL A 162 32.75 4.04 -49.36
N VAL A 163 32.72 5.28 -49.82
CA VAL A 163 31.60 6.22 -49.64
C VAL A 163 31.21 6.84 -50.99
N MET A 164 29.92 6.95 -51.25
CA MET A 164 29.35 7.53 -52.48
C MET A 164 28.12 8.39 -52.18
N ALA A 165 27.90 9.43 -52.98
CA ALA A 165 26.70 10.25 -52.89
C ALA A 165 25.48 9.56 -53.52
N VAL A 166 24.33 9.70 -52.86
CA VAL A 166 23.04 9.13 -53.27
C VAL A 166 22.03 10.24 -53.59
N SER A 167 22.05 11.32 -52.80
CA SER A 167 21.26 12.54 -53.05
C SER A 167 21.99 13.79 -52.52
N ASP A 168 21.26 14.89 -52.44
CA ASP A 168 21.64 16.11 -51.71
C ASP A 168 21.72 15.90 -50.18
N THR A 169 21.12 14.83 -49.68
CA THR A 169 20.85 14.60 -48.25
C THR A 169 21.27 13.20 -47.77
N GLU A 170 21.82 12.37 -48.67
CA GLU A 170 22.16 10.97 -48.40
C GLU A 170 23.51 10.53 -49.00
N LEU A 171 24.30 9.80 -48.21
CA LEU A 171 25.54 9.12 -48.62
C LEU A 171 25.46 7.62 -48.28
N ALA A 172 25.90 6.75 -49.18
CA ALA A 172 26.01 5.30 -48.96
C ALA A 172 27.45 4.89 -48.62
N LEU A 173 27.60 3.90 -47.74
CA LEU A 173 28.86 3.44 -47.17
C LEU A 173 29.00 1.92 -47.18
N SER A 174 30.22 1.42 -47.40
CA SER A 174 30.57 0.00 -47.22
C SER A 174 32.03 -0.18 -46.79
N TRP A 175 32.32 -1.26 -46.08
CA TRP A 175 33.66 -1.63 -45.58
C TRP A 175 33.80 -3.14 -45.46
N GLN A 176 35.02 -3.66 -45.37
CA GLN A 176 35.28 -5.05 -45.03
C GLN A 176 35.79 -5.18 -43.59
N GLN A 177 35.74 -6.40 -43.06
CA GLN A 177 36.23 -6.72 -41.71
C GLN A 177 37.76 -6.69 -41.65
N GLY A 178 38.33 -6.61 -40.44
CA GLY A 178 39.78 -6.58 -40.25
C GLY A 178 40.44 -7.96 -40.37
N GLU A 179 41.77 -7.99 -40.40
CA GLU A 179 42.61 -9.21 -40.54
C GLU A 179 42.41 -10.27 -39.44
N SER A 180 41.82 -9.88 -38.30
CA SER A 180 41.53 -10.77 -37.16
C SER A 180 40.37 -10.25 -36.32
N GLU A 181 39.51 -11.16 -35.86
CA GLU A 181 38.45 -10.89 -34.87
C GLU A 181 38.97 -10.84 -33.42
N GLY A 182 40.23 -11.21 -33.16
CA GLY A 182 40.79 -11.34 -31.82
C GLY A 182 40.43 -12.68 -31.17
N SER A 183 39.93 -12.68 -29.94
CA SER A 183 39.58 -13.90 -29.18
C SER A 183 38.10 -14.30 -29.27
N ALA A 184 37.24 -13.51 -29.93
CA ALA A 184 35.81 -13.74 -30.06
C ALA A 184 35.24 -13.05 -31.31
N PRO A 185 34.14 -13.55 -31.91
CA PRO A 185 33.59 -13.01 -33.15
C PRO A 185 33.10 -11.56 -33.02
N ILE A 186 33.10 -10.83 -34.14
CA ILE A 186 32.59 -9.47 -34.23
C ILE A 186 31.06 -9.48 -34.08
N LEU A 187 30.54 -8.64 -33.17
CA LEU A 187 29.11 -8.49 -32.89
C LEU A 187 28.47 -7.40 -33.77
N HIS A 188 29.15 -6.25 -33.89
CA HIS A 188 28.69 -5.13 -34.69
C HIS A 188 29.84 -4.15 -34.99
N PHE A 189 29.56 -3.20 -35.87
CA PHE A 189 30.41 -2.06 -36.18
C PHE A 189 29.91 -0.78 -35.50
N LEU A 190 30.82 0.19 -35.37
CA LEU A 190 30.56 1.56 -34.93
C LEU A 190 31.09 2.51 -36.00
N VAL A 191 30.20 3.26 -36.64
CA VAL A 191 30.52 4.24 -37.68
C VAL A 191 30.51 5.65 -37.07
N ALA A 192 31.48 6.48 -37.47
CA ALA A 192 31.49 7.91 -37.15
C ALA A 192 31.82 8.73 -38.39
N TYR A 193 31.29 9.95 -38.46
CA TYR A 193 31.54 10.90 -39.54
C TYR A 193 32.03 12.25 -39.02
N ILE A 194 32.63 13.05 -39.90
CA ILE A 194 33.05 14.43 -39.63
C ILE A 194 32.92 15.25 -40.93
N ARG A 195 32.47 16.51 -40.83
CA ARG A 195 32.57 17.46 -41.95
C ARG A 195 33.89 18.23 -41.82
N PRO A 196 34.92 17.96 -42.65
CA PRO A 196 36.28 18.46 -42.39
C PRO A 196 36.40 19.99 -42.40
N GLU A 197 35.48 20.72 -43.04
CA GLU A 197 35.44 22.18 -43.06
C GLU A 197 34.64 22.80 -41.89
N MET A 198 33.81 22.01 -41.18
CA MET A 198 32.77 22.51 -40.26
C MET A 198 32.83 21.91 -38.85
N ASP A 199 33.34 20.69 -38.69
CA ASP A 199 33.37 19.94 -37.43
C ASP A 199 34.80 19.71 -36.94
N THR A 200 35.03 19.86 -35.64
CA THR A 200 36.32 19.56 -34.98
C THR A 200 36.33 18.25 -34.21
N GLU A 201 35.19 17.58 -34.08
CA GLU A 201 35.02 16.28 -33.41
C GLU A 201 34.19 15.31 -34.27
N TRP A 202 34.46 14.01 -34.13
CA TRP A 202 33.75 12.95 -34.85
C TRP A 202 32.33 12.74 -34.30
N THR A 203 31.33 12.84 -35.16
CA THR A 203 29.93 12.50 -34.87
C THR A 203 29.71 11.00 -35.03
N TYR A 204 29.48 10.31 -33.92
CA TYR A 204 29.21 8.87 -33.89
C TYR A 204 27.74 8.59 -34.17
N ILE A 205 27.48 7.65 -35.08
CA ILE A 205 26.16 7.04 -35.26
C ILE A 205 25.86 6.22 -34.00
N ARG A 206 24.62 6.25 -33.51
CA ARG A 206 24.28 5.73 -32.17
C ARG A 206 23.88 4.27 -32.21
N GLU A 207 23.31 3.88 -33.34
CA GLU A 207 22.79 2.59 -33.69
C GLU A 207 23.96 1.66 -34.06
N PRO A 208 24.10 0.48 -33.44
CA PRO A 208 25.12 -0.49 -33.84
C PRO A 208 24.80 -1.02 -35.24
N ILE A 209 25.80 -1.05 -36.13
CA ILE A 209 25.61 -1.55 -37.49
C ILE A 209 26.08 -2.99 -37.55
N GLU A 210 25.15 -3.94 -37.65
CA GLU A 210 25.45 -5.38 -37.72
C GLU A 210 25.94 -5.82 -39.13
N THR A 211 25.68 -4.98 -40.14
CA THR A 211 26.09 -5.17 -41.54
C THR A 211 27.42 -4.51 -41.88
N ASN A 212 28.03 -4.95 -42.98
CA ASN A 212 29.26 -4.36 -43.55
C ASN A 212 29.01 -3.13 -44.46
N SER A 213 27.80 -2.57 -44.43
CA SER A 213 27.37 -1.41 -45.21
C SER A 213 26.17 -0.70 -44.57
N MET A 214 25.96 0.57 -44.92
CA MET A 214 24.77 1.35 -44.52
C MET A 214 24.53 2.56 -45.46
N VAL A 215 23.37 3.21 -45.34
CA VAL A 215 23.10 4.54 -45.93
C VAL A 215 22.87 5.53 -44.80
N LEU A 216 23.60 6.65 -44.81
CA LEU A 216 23.40 7.75 -43.87
C LEU A 216 22.55 8.84 -44.54
N LYS A 217 21.42 9.17 -43.90
CA LYS A 217 20.44 10.15 -44.37
C LYS A 217 20.42 11.41 -43.50
N GLY A 218 19.80 12.48 -43.99
CA GLY A 218 19.64 13.75 -43.26
C GLY A 218 20.91 14.60 -43.21
N LEU A 219 21.77 14.43 -44.21
CA LEU A 219 22.99 15.21 -44.40
C LEU A 219 22.66 16.57 -45.03
N ILE A 220 23.60 17.52 -44.96
CA ILE A 220 23.42 18.86 -45.54
C ILE A 220 23.86 18.81 -47.02
N PRO A 221 23.11 19.41 -47.96
CA PRO A 221 23.54 19.57 -49.36
C PRO A 221 24.87 20.28 -49.53
N GLU A 222 25.54 20.05 -50.66
CA GLU A 222 26.84 20.66 -51.03
C GLU A 222 27.95 20.54 -49.97
N THR A 223 27.84 19.62 -49.02
CA THR A 223 28.71 19.54 -47.84
C THR A 223 29.58 18.29 -47.89
N GLU A 224 30.87 18.43 -47.58
CA GLU A 224 31.81 17.31 -47.54
C GLU A 224 31.78 16.54 -46.22
N TYR A 225 31.89 15.22 -46.32
CA TYR A 225 31.92 14.29 -45.19
C TYR A 225 33.07 13.27 -45.32
N GLN A 226 33.71 12.96 -44.20
CA GLN A 226 34.65 11.86 -44.03
C GLN A 226 34.17 10.92 -42.92
N PHE A 227 34.59 9.65 -42.96
CA PHE A 227 34.08 8.56 -42.13
C PHE A 227 35.20 7.65 -41.61
N VAL A 228 34.96 7.03 -40.45
CA VAL A 228 35.75 5.93 -39.88
C VAL A 228 34.83 4.86 -39.29
N VAL A 229 35.32 3.63 -39.24
CA VAL A 229 34.58 2.45 -38.74
C VAL A 229 35.42 1.71 -37.70
N ARG A 230 34.78 1.12 -36.70
CA ARG A 230 35.41 0.25 -35.68
C ARG A 230 34.62 -1.05 -35.56
N ALA A 231 35.30 -2.16 -35.28
CA ALA A 231 34.66 -3.45 -34.98
C ALA A 231 34.56 -3.66 -33.46
N VAL A 232 33.58 -4.43 -33.00
CA VAL A 232 33.36 -4.72 -31.57
C VAL A 232 33.16 -6.22 -31.36
N ASN A 233 33.88 -6.82 -30.41
CA ASN A 233 33.57 -8.15 -29.86
C ASN A 233 33.38 -8.06 -28.33
N VAL A 234 33.07 -9.19 -27.67
CA VAL A 234 32.87 -9.26 -26.20
C VAL A 234 34.11 -8.90 -25.36
N HIS A 235 35.30 -8.78 -25.96
CA HIS A 235 36.54 -8.38 -25.30
C HIS A 235 36.93 -6.91 -25.57
N GLY A 236 36.29 -6.22 -26.53
CA GLY A 236 36.46 -4.79 -26.72
C GLY A 236 36.23 -4.26 -28.13
N VAL A 237 36.50 -2.96 -28.30
CA VAL A 237 36.38 -2.21 -29.55
C VAL A 237 37.76 -2.08 -30.20
N SER A 238 37.85 -2.33 -31.51
CA SER A 238 39.10 -2.22 -32.25
C SER A 238 39.58 -0.76 -32.45
N PRO A 239 40.84 -0.52 -32.85
CA PRO A 239 41.27 0.79 -33.35
C PRO A 239 40.45 1.16 -34.61
N PRO A 240 40.31 2.46 -34.93
CA PRO A 240 39.51 2.88 -36.08
C PRO A 240 40.19 2.51 -37.39
N SER A 241 39.37 2.28 -38.42
CA SER A 241 39.83 2.19 -39.80
C SER A 241 40.42 3.52 -40.29
N HIS A 242 41.14 3.47 -41.41
CA HIS A 242 41.62 4.68 -42.06
C HIS A 242 40.44 5.55 -42.53
N ILE A 243 40.61 6.86 -42.41
CA ILE A 243 39.63 7.87 -42.84
C ILE A 243 39.53 7.87 -44.38
N ASN A 244 38.34 7.91 -44.97
CA ASN A 244 38.19 8.05 -46.43
C ASN A 244 38.43 9.48 -46.91
N ASN A 245 38.72 9.64 -48.21
CA ASN A 245 38.76 10.96 -48.86
C ASN A 245 37.40 11.67 -48.73
N PRO A 246 37.33 13.00 -48.54
CA PRO A 246 36.07 13.72 -48.43
C PRO A 246 35.12 13.44 -49.60
N VAL A 247 33.84 13.22 -49.28
CA VAL A 247 32.76 13.04 -50.28
C VAL A 247 31.71 14.12 -50.05
N ARG A 248 31.41 14.89 -51.10
CA ARG A 248 30.41 15.96 -51.09
C ARG A 248 29.02 15.40 -51.42
N THR A 249 28.00 15.81 -50.68
CA THR A 249 26.58 15.62 -51.04
C THR A 249 26.21 16.45 -52.26
N LEU A 250 25.17 16.04 -53.00
CA LEU A 250 24.77 16.73 -54.24
C LEU A 250 24.10 18.10 -53.96
N GLY A 251 23.99 18.91 -55.01
CA GLY A 251 23.33 20.20 -54.98
C GLY A 251 21.82 20.14 -55.22
N ALA A 252 21.05 21.00 -54.54
CA ALA A 252 19.60 21.06 -54.67
C ALA A 252 19.09 21.50 -56.07
N SER A 253 19.94 22.13 -56.88
CA SER A 253 19.68 22.40 -58.30
C SER A 253 19.98 21.22 -59.23
N ASP A 254 20.83 20.30 -58.79
CA ASP A 254 21.51 19.34 -59.65
C ASP A 254 20.75 18.00 -59.72
N VAL A 255 19.68 17.88 -58.93
CA VAL A 255 18.59 16.91 -59.09
C VAL A 255 17.70 17.24 -60.32
N GLY A 256 18.03 18.31 -61.07
CA GLY A 256 17.14 18.97 -62.04
C GLY A 256 17.58 18.99 -63.52
N SER A 257 18.62 18.27 -63.93
CA SER A 257 18.95 18.07 -65.36
C SER A 257 19.71 16.76 -65.56
N GLY A 258 19.23 15.87 -66.45
CA GLY A 258 19.71 14.50 -66.51
C GLY A 258 20.47 14.13 -67.78
N ASP A 259 21.22 13.03 -67.70
CA ASP A 259 21.21 12.01 -68.74
C ASP A 259 21.33 10.62 -68.11
N TYR A 260 20.37 9.75 -68.41
CA TYR A 260 20.49 8.30 -68.20
C TYR A 260 19.71 7.53 -69.27
N GLY A 261 19.85 7.96 -70.52
CA GLY A 261 19.44 7.14 -71.66
C GLY A 261 20.33 5.90 -71.82
N ARG A 262 19.71 4.75 -72.12
CA ARG A 262 20.34 3.41 -72.37
C ARG A 262 20.85 2.70 -71.11
N TYR A 263 20.72 1.38 -70.94
CA TYR A 263 20.05 0.30 -71.69
C TYR A 263 19.82 -0.87 -70.68
N ILE A 264 18.82 -1.74 -70.75
CA ILE A 264 17.73 -2.02 -71.72
C ILE A 264 16.46 -2.37 -70.92
N THR A 265 15.27 -2.06 -71.46
CA THR A 265 14.03 -2.81 -71.16
C THR A 265 13.70 -3.70 -72.36
N ASP A 266 13.44 -4.99 -72.15
CA ASP A 266 12.62 -5.73 -73.12
C ASP A 266 11.15 -5.61 -72.72
N SER A 267 10.32 -5.51 -73.73
CA SER A 267 8.89 -5.28 -73.70
C SER A 267 8.11 -6.57 -73.50
N ARG A 268 6.92 -6.44 -72.88
CA ARG A 268 5.63 -7.13 -73.14
C ARG A 268 4.97 -7.65 -71.86
N LEU A 269 4.09 -6.83 -71.28
CA LEU A 269 2.64 -6.92 -71.54
C LEU A 269 1.98 -5.64 -71.02
N LYS A 270 0.68 -5.47 -71.25
CA LYS A 270 0.00 -4.17 -71.15
C LYS A 270 -1.45 -4.35 -70.68
N ASP A 271 -1.88 -3.50 -69.75
CA ASP A 271 -3.28 -3.24 -69.35
C ASP A 271 -4.00 -4.50 -68.73
N ASP A 272 -5.22 -4.45 -68.14
CA ASP A 272 -6.24 -3.39 -68.16
C ASP A 272 -7.28 -3.47 -66.99
N ASP A 273 -6.90 -3.27 -65.73
CA ASP A 273 -7.85 -2.97 -64.64
C ASP A 273 -7.27 -2.16 -63.48
N GLY A 274 -8.05 -1.21 -62.96
CA GLY A 274 -7.61 -0.33 -61.88
C GLY A 274 -8.74 0.08 -60.94
N PHE A 275 -8.59 -0.27 -59.66
CA PHE A 275 -9.14 0.42 -58.50
C PHE A 275 -8.26 0.12 -57.27
N ASN A 276 -8.08 1.11 -56.38
CA ASN A 276 -7.30 0.97 -55.15
C ASN A 276 -8.20 0.64 -53.95
N ILE A 277 -7.65 -0.09 -52.97
CA ILE A 277 -7.67 0.11 -51.49
C ILE A 277 -7.50 -1.26 -50.79
N ASP A 278 -6.67 -1.28 -49.73
CA ASP A 278 -6.50 -2.18 -48.56
C ASP A 278 -7.17 -3.59 -48.54
N ASP A 279 -6.63 -4.64 -47.90
CA ASP A 279 -5.83 -4.64 -46.66
C ASP A 279 -5.03 -5.95 -46.40
N SER A 280 -4.06 -5.89 -45.48
CA SER A 280 -3.44 -6.94 -44.61
C SER A 280 -3.19 -8.42 -45.07
N ASP A 281 -1.93 -8.85 -44.87
CA ASP A 281 -1.41 -10.12 -44.28
C ASP A 281 -1.70 -11.52 -44.87
N TYR A 282 -0.63 -12.27 -45.24
CA TYR A 282 -0.04 -13.38 -44.44
C TYR A 282 1.15 -14.13 -45.13
N ASP A 283 2.35 -13.96 -44.57
CA ASP A 283 3.33 -14.97 -44.10
C ASP A 283 3.49 -16.38 -44.79
N LEU A 284 4.75 -16.79 -45.12
CA LEU A 284 5.44 -18.06 -44.67
C LEU A 284 6.49 -18.76 -45.60
N PHE A 285 7.57 -19.26 -44.95
CA PHE A 285 8.42 -20.48 -45.15
C PHE A 285 9.35 -20.77 -46.38
N VAL A 286 10.46 -21.51 -46.06
CA VAL A 286 11.09 -22.71 -46.72
C VAL A 286 12.47 -22.99 -46.03
N GLU A 287 12.61 -23.98 -45.12
CA GLU A 287 13.13 -25.38 -45.25
C GLU A 287 14.70 -25.55 -45.25
N GLU A 288 15.31 -26.21 -44.23
CA GLU A 288 15.80 -27.64 -44.15
C GLU A 288 17.30 -27.82 -44.57
N PRO A 289 18.05 -28.95 -44.33
CA PRO A 289 17.69 -30.27 -43.76
C PRO A 289 18.63 -30.89 -42.66
N PHE A 290 18.33 -32.12 -42.22
CA PHE A 290 19.06 -32.98 -41.24
C PHE A 290 20.20 -33.88 -41.83
N PRO A 291 20.96 -34.63 -40.98
CA PRO A 291 20.65 -36.07 -40.77
C PRO A 291 20.86 -36.63 -39.32
N ASP A 292 20.56 -37.94 -39.13
CA ASP A 292 20.39 -38.72 -37.87
C ASP A 292 21.58 -39.66 -37.50
N ILE A 293 21.64 -40.24 -36.27
CA ILE A 293 22.21 -41.58 -35.92
C ILE A 293 22.00 -42.03 -34.43
N SER A 294 21.04 -42.95 -34.23
CA SER A 294 20.99 -44.22 -33.42
C SER A 294 21.63 -44.48 -32.01
N GLN A 295 20.85 -45.23 -31.20
CA GLN A 295 21.17 -46.45 -30.37
C GLN A 295 21.84 -46.47 -28.95
N ASP A 296 20.97 -46.74 -27.95
CA ASP A 296 20.91 -47.96 -27.10
C ASP A 296 21.67 -48.11 -25.73
N ASN A 297 21.11 -48.99 -24.88
CA ASN A 297 21.65 -49.76 -23.73
C ASN A 297 21.73 -49.23 -22.27
N ARG A 298 20.65 -49.57 -21.53
CA ARG A 298 20.60 -50.50 -20.35
C ARG A 298 21.07 -50.12 -18.91
N LYS A 299 20.08 -50.31 -18.00
CA LYS A 299 20.09 -51.10 -16.73
C LYS A 299 21.08 -50.71 -15.60
N SER A 300 20.57 -50.38 -14.42
CA SER A 300 20.13 -51.39 -13.41
C SER A 300 18.78 -51.03 -12.74
N GLN A 301 17.82 -51.93 -12.44
CA GLN A 301 17.82 -53.23 -11.71
C GLN A 301 17.98 -53.01 -10.18
N LEU A 302 17.13 -53.49 -9.24
CA LEU A 302 15.93 -54.37 -9.18
C LEU A 302 15.09 -53.98 -7.91
N ARG A 303 13.74 -54.02 -7.86
CA ARG A 303 12.82 -55.14 -7.49
C ARG A 303 13.11 -55.84 -6.13
N SER A 304 12.19 -56.51 -5.41
CA SER A 304 10.69 -56.66 -5.41
C SER A 304 10.32 -57.55 -4.17
N HIS A 305 9.08 -57.89 -3.78
CA HIS A 305 7.73 -57.74 -4.38
C HIS A 305 6.69 -57.41 -3.24
N SER A 306 5.47 -57.94 -3.04
CA SER A 306 4.61 -59.01 -3.59
C SER A 306 3.11 -58.69 -3.39
N ALA A 307 2.20 -59.50 -3.95
CA ALA A 307 0.72 -59.47 -3.80
C ALA A 307 0.14 -60.79 -4.37
N PRO A 308 -1.14 -60.88 -4.80
CA PRO A 308 -2.43 -60.80 -4.08
C PRO A 308 -3.02 -62.24 -3.89
N PRO A 309 -4.34 -62.53 -3.80
CA PRO A 309 -5.49 -62.17 -4.68
C PRO A 309 -6.63 -61.45 -3.91
N SER A 310 -7.81 -61.12 -4.45
CA SER A 310 -8.31 -60.63 -5.76
C SER A 310 -9.79 -60.18 -5.56
N GLY A 311 -10.49 -59.54 -6.54
CA GLY A 311 -11.85 -59.01 -6.24
C GLY A 311 -12.78 -58.41 -7.31
N ARG A 312 -12.42 -58.33 -8.60
CA ARG A 312 -13.24 -57.83 -9.75
C ARG A 312 -13.58 -56.32 -9.84
N ASN A 313 -13.93 -55.93 -11.08
CA ASN A 313 -14.37 -54.62 -11.61
C ASN A 313 -13.27 -53.53 -11.70
N VAL A 314 -12.60 -53.24 -12.83
CA VAL A 314 -12.92 -53.06 -14.29
C VAL A 314 -13.09 -51.56 -14.67
N VAL A 315 -12.64 -51.21 -15.88
CA VAL A 315 -12.15 -49.88 -16.31
C VAL A 315 -12.95 -49.35 -17.51
N TYR A 316 -12.98 -48.02 -17.73
CA TYR A 316 -12.61 -47.28 -18.98
C TYR A 316 -12.95 -45.77 -18.80
N ARG A 317 -11.98 -44.86 -18.83
CA ARG A 317 -11.34 -44.14 -19.99
C ARG A 317 -12.23 -43.13 -20.70
N MET A 318 -11.69 -41.93 -20.95
CA MET A 318 -12.01 -41.13 -22.13
C MET A 318 -10.80 -40.32 -22.65
N ASN A 319 -10.67 -40.31 -23.97
CA ASN A 319 -9.82 -39.55 -24.90
C ASN A 319 -10.18 -40.16 -26.30
N THR A 320 -10.30 -39.45 -27.42
CA THR A 320 -9.84 -38.11 -27.79
C THR A 320 -10.56 -37.61 -29.08
N ILE A 321 -10.47 -36.30 -29.37
CA ILE A 321 -10.52 -35.62 -30.71
C ILE A 321 -11.91 -35.26 -31.31
N ALA A 322 -11.90 -34.15 -32.08
CA ALA A 322 -13.03 -33.42 -32.70
C ALA A 322 -13.00 -33.58 -34.26
N PRO A 323 -13.36 -32.64 -35.21
CA PRO A 323 -13.70 -31.20 -35.13
C PRO A 323 -14.88 -30.72 -36.05
N LEU A 324 -14.96 -29.38 -36.25
CA LEU A 324 -15.67 -28.58 -37.30
C LEU A 324 -17.17 -28.22 -37.09
N SER A 325 -17.69 -27.02 -37.44
CA SER A 325 -17.07 -25.69 -37.76
C SER A 325 -18.15 -24.60 -38.04
N VAL A 326 -17.74 -23.31 -38.22
CA VAL A 326 -18.46 -22.18 -38.92
C VAL A 326 -19.62 -21.49 -38.16
N THR A 327 -19.79 -20.14 -38.04
CA THR A 327 -18.95 -18.90 -38.23
C THR A 327 -19.63 -17.65 -37.60
N ALA A 328 -18.88 -16.54 -37.48
CA ALA A 328 -19.29 -15.11 -37.63
C ALA A 328 -19.52 -14.19 -36.38
N PRO A 329 -18.93 -12.97 -36.36
CA PRO A 329 -19.19 -11.85 -35.40
C PRO A 329 -19.59 -10.56 -36.19
N PRO A 330 -19.29 -9.27 -35.83
CA PRO A 330 -19.07 -8.56 -34.54
C PRO A 330 -19.93 -7.24 -34.42
N VAL A 331 -19.44 -6.24 -33.65
CA VAL A 331 -19.84 -4.82 -33.45
C VAL A 331 -20.63 -4.57 -32.15
N LEU A 332 -20.14 -3.94 -31.06
CA LEU A 332 -19.13 -2.89 -30.74
C LEU A 332 -19.78 -1.51 -30.45
N SER A 333 -19.30 -0.87 -29.38
CA SER A 333 -19.72 0.46 -28.90
C SER A 333 -18.51 1.34 -28.62
N THR A 334 -18.65 2.66 -28.82
CA THR A 334 -17.70 3.69 -28.38
C THR A 334 -18.46 4.95 -27.97
N ALA A 335 -17.81 5.80 -27.18
CA ALA A 335 -18.37 7.04 -26.62
C ALA A 335 -17.45 8.23 -26.90
N SER A 336 -17.97 9.46 -26.77
CA SER A 336 -17.18 10.70 -26.73
C SER A 336 -17.99 11.85 -26.09
N SER A 337 -17.39 13.04 -25.96
CA SER A 337 -17.85 14.12 -25.07
C SER A 337 -17.47 15.52 -25.57
N VAL A 338 -17.95 16.56 -24.85
CA VAL A 338 -17.54 18.00 -24.88
C VAL A 338 -18.40 18.98 -25.74
N PHE A 339 -18.56 20.18 -25.15
CA PHE A 339 -19.08 21.51 -25.54
C PHE A 339 -18.78 22.03 -26.99
N PRO A 340 -19.43 23.11 -27.54
CA PRO A 340 -19.80 24.37 -26.85
C PRO A 340 -21.12 25.12 -27.26
N ASP A 341 -21.20 26.40 -26.88
CA ASP A 341 -22.32 27.37 -26.85
C ASP A 341 -23.12 27.64 -28.15
N ALA A 342 -24.41 28.03 -28.04
CA ALA A 342 -24.87 29.43 -28.22
C ALA A 342 -26.42 29.65 -28.23
N THR A 343 -26.89 30.61 -27.40
CA THR A 343 -28.04 31.57 -27.56
C THR A 343 -29.48 31.16 -27.95
N ASP A 344 -30.41 31.75 -27.17
CA ASP A 344 -31.69 32.42 -27.55
C ASP A 344 -33.07 31.70 -27.67
N LEU A 345 -33.97 32.18 -26.77
CA LEU A 345 -35.42 32.45 -26.97
C LEU A 345 -36.39 31.23 -27.12
N VAL A 346 -37.65 31.22 -26.64
CA VAL A 346 -38.58 32.27 -26.11
C VAL A 346 -39.34 31.75 -24.85
N TYR A 347 -39.89 32.66 -24.04
CA TYR A 347 -40.99 32.43 -23.06
C TYR A 347 -42.16 31.58 -23.63
N SER A 348 -42.95 30.81 -22.86
CA SER A 348 -44.16 31.25 -22.09
C SER A 348 -45.07 30.01 -21.88
N THR A 349 -46.06 29.89 -20.97
CA THR A 349 -46.50 30.53 -19.69
C THR A 349 -47.61 29.65 -19.07
N THR A 350 -47.82 29.70 -17.74
CA THR A 350 -49.12 29.48 -17.01
C THR A 350 -49.88 28.14 -17.16
N SER A 351 -50.76 27.71 -16.24
CA SER A 351 -50.95 28.00 -14.80
C SER A 351 -51.94 26.99 -14.16
N GLU A 352 -51.68 26.60 -12.92
CA GLU A 352 -52.64 26.35 -11.82
C GLU A 352 -54.06 25.75 -12.06
N SER A 353 -54.26 24.58 -11.43
CA SER A 353 -55.31 24.33 -10.40
C SER A 353 -56.68 23.69 -10.74
N SER A 354 -57.14 22.92 -9.72
CA SER A 354 -58.53 22.74 -9.25
C SER A 354 -59.45 21.65 -9.87
N THR A 355 -59.84 20.68 -9.00
CA THR A 355 -61.23 20.21 -8.66
C THR A 355 -62.20 19.68 -9.75
N THR A 356 -63.12 18.71 -9.55
CA THR A 356 -63.50 17.73 -8.47
C THR A 356 -64.63 16.78 -9.00
N PHE A 357 -64.98 15.73 -8.23
CA PHE A 357 -66.30 15.03 -8.14
C PHE A 357 -66.80 14.04 -9.25
N GLU A 358 -66.69 12.74 -8.92
CA GLU A 358 -67.78 11.74 -8.70
C GLU A 358 -68.78 11.21 -9.78
N THR A 359 -69.29 9.99 -9.44
CA THR A 359 -70.63 9.38 -9.72
C THR A 359 -70.93 8.46 -10.95
N THR A 360 -70.71 7.15 -10.72
CA THR A 360 -71.70 6.02 -10.76
C THR A 360 -72.37 5.47 -12.05
N THR A 361 -72.21 4.15 -12.22
CA THR A 361 -73.19 3.10 -12.62
C THR A 361 -73.85 3.09 -14.02
N THR A 362 -73.72 1.97 -14.75
CA THR A 362 -74.77 0.91 -14.89
C THR A 362 -74.28 -0.27 -15.75
N ALA A 363 -74.92 -1.45 -15.61
CA ALA A 363 -74.78 -2.62 -16.50
C ALA A 363 -76.17 -3.05 -17.01
N PRO A 364 -76.30 -3.80 -18.14
CA PRO A 364 -76.70 -5.20 -18.00
C PRO A 364 -76.32 -6.21 -19.13
N LEU A 365 -75.94 -7.43 -18.71
CA LEU A 365 -76.41 -8.76 -19.17
C LEU A 365 -76.47 -9.24 -20.66
N THR A 366 -76.09 -10.53 -20.80
CA THR A 366 -76.73 -11.66 -21.55
C THR A 366 -76.25 -12.19 -22.93
N THR A 367 -75.94 -13.51 -22.91
CA THR A 367 -76.32 -14.64 -23.81
C THR A 367 -75.43 -15.22 -24.96
N THR A 368 -75.33 -16.57 -24.90
CA THR A 368 -75.25 -17.60 -25.98
C THR A 368 -74.01 -17.82 -26.87
N SER A 369 -73.08 -18.64 -26.36
CA SER A 369 -72.67 -20.00 -26.86
C SER A 369 -72.77 -20.39 -28.36
N ILE A 370 -71.69 -20.99 -28.93
CA ILE A 370 -71.60 -22.41 -29.41
C ILE A 370 -70.26 -22.77 -30.13
N THR A 371 -69.61 -23.85 -29.66
CA THR A 371 -68.56 -24.75 -30.25
C THR A 371 -67.23 -24.29 -30.91
N LEU A 372 -66.21 -25.12 -30.65
CA LEU A 372 -64.86 -25.30 -31.23
C LEU A 372 -64.83 -25.57 -32.77
N PRO A 373 -63.66 -25.55 -33.49
CA PRO A 373 -62.37 -26.10 -33.04
C PRO A 373 -61.01 -25.48 -33.50
N THR A 374 -59.96 -25.96 -32.81
CA THR A 374 -58.55 -26.20 -33.24
C THR A 374 -57.51 -25.07 -33.44
N THR A 375 -56.38 -25.29 -32.74
CA THR A 375 -54.97 -24.96 -33.08
C THR A 375 -54.50 -23.51 -33.29
N ALA A 376 -53.86 -23.00 -32.24
CA ALA A 376 -52.47 -22.53 -32.22
C ALA A 376 -52.05 -21.31 -33.09
N ALA A 377 -52.19 -20.12 -32.51
CA ALA A 377 -51.07 -19.17 -32.37
C ALA A 377 -51.36 -18.20 -31.19
N THR A 378 -50.34 -17.80 -30.43
CA THR A 378 -50.45 -16.80 -29.35
C THR A 378 -49.87 -15.45 -29.79
N PRO A 379 -50.72 -14.44 -30.06
CA PRO A 379 -50.29 -13.04 -30.10
C PRO A 379 -50.39 -12.38 -28.71
N THR A 380 -49.64 -11.30 -28.52
CA THR A 380 -49.60 -10.49 -27.30
C THR A 380 -50.93 -9.77 -27.00
N MET A 381 -51.28 -9.65 -25.72
CA MET A 381 -52.41 -8.84 -25.25
C MET A 381 -51.98 -7.42 -24.84
N SER A 382 -52.89 -6.47 -25.02
CA SER A 382 -52.75 -5.05 -24.68
C SER A 382 -52.94 -4.77 -23.17
N PRO A 383 -52.55 -3.58 -22.67
CA PRO A 383 -52.78 -3.19 -21.28
C PRO A 383 -54.29 -3.14 -20.93
N TRP A 384 -54.62 -3.58 -19.72
CA TRP A 384 -55.98 -3.50 -19.17
C TRP A 384 -56.28 -2.09 -18.63
N LYS A 385 -57.58 -1.76 -18.58
CA LYS A 385 -58.13 -0.59 -17.90
C LYS A 385 -59.09 -1.04 -16.80
N ASP A 386 -59.27 -0.15 -15.83
CA ASP A 386 -60.07 -0.30 -14.60
C ASP A 386 -59.40 -1.14 -13.49
N GLU A 387 -60.02 -1.17 -12.30
CA GLU A 387 -59.31 -1.38 -11.03
C GLU A 387 -58.60 -2.74 -10.89
N ILE A 388 -57.40 -2.70 -10.30
CA ILE A 388 -56.53 -3.87 -10.09
C ILE A 388 -57.21 -4.83 -9.09
N PRO A 389 -57.48 -6.10 -9.44
CA PRO A 389 -57.97 -7.09 -8.50
C PRO A 389 -56.92 -7.36 -7.42
N ARG A 390 -57.35 -7.43 -6.16
CA ARG A 390 -56.43 -7.74 -5.05
C ARG A 390 -56.04 -9.21 -5.10
N VAL A 391 -54.81 -9.53 -4.68
CA VAL A 391 -54.19 -10.87 -4.80
C VAL A 391 -54.91 -11.97 -3.98
N TYR A 392 -55.83 -11.58 -3.08
CA TYR A 392 -56.42 -12.45 -2.04
C TYR A 392 -57.38 -13.56 -2.53
N ASP A 393 -57.68 -13.68 -3.83
CA ASP A 393 -58.56 -14.74 -4.38
C ASP A 393 -57.80 -15.87 -5.11
N LEU A 394 -56.45 -15.81 -5.19
CA LEU A 394 -55.62 -16.76 -5.96
C LEU A 394 -55.11 -17.94 -5.13
N THR A 395 -54.92 -19.11 -5.75
CA THR A 395 -54.28 -20.28 -5.12
C THR A 395 -52.76 -20.20 -5.24
N CYS A 396 -52.02 -21.03 -4.46
CA CYS A 396 -50.56 -21.13 -4.63
C CYS A 396 -50.11 -21.79 -5.94
N GLU A 397 -51.02 -22.31 -6.77
CA GLU A 397 -50.70 -22.73 -8.14
C GLU A 397 -50.70 -21.53 -9.11
N ASP A 398 -51.41 -20.45 -8.75
CA ASP A 398 -51.55 -19.20 -9.54
C ASP A 398 -50.64 -18.06 -9.02
N THR A 399 -50.30 -18.06 -7.73
CA THR A 399 -49.50 -17.01 -7.07
C THR A 399 -48.01 -17.17 -7.34
N VAL A 400 -47.45 -16.27 -8.16
CA VAL A 400 -46.04 -16.27 -8.56
C VAL A 400 -45.16 -15.61 -7.50
N CYS A 401 -44.42 -16.43 -6.75
CA CYS A 401 -43.33 -15.98 -5.86
C CYS A 401 -41.96 -16.07 -6.57
N PRO A 402 -40.95 -15.25 -6.19
CA PRO A 402 -39.56 -15.41 -6.58
C PRO A 402 -39.02 -16.80 -6.25
N GLN A 403 -38.06 -17.32 -7.03
CA GLN A 403 -37.51 -18.68 -6.88
C GLN A 403 -36.92 -18.98 -5.49
N ASP A 404 -36.54 -17.96 -4.73
CA ASP A 404 -36.04 -18.09 -3.37
C ASP A 404 -37.13 -18.07 -2.29
N SER A 405 -38.34 -17.57 -2.59
CA SER A 405 -39.46 -17.38 -1.65
C SER A 405 -40.54 -18.47 -1.80
N LEU A 406 -41.28 -18.76 -0.73
CA LEU A 406 -42.29 -19.83 -0.70
C LEU A 406 -43.72 -19.27 -0.76
N CYS A 407 -44.63 -19.87 -1.53
CA CYS A 407 -46.06 -19.55 -1.43
C CYS A 407 -46.72 -20.31 -0.27
N LEU A 408 -47.57 -19.63 0.49
CA LEU A 408 -48.43 -20.20 1.53
C LEU A 408 -49.90 -19.87 1.25
N SER A 409 -50.78 -20.87 1.36
CA SER A 409 -52.23 -20.65 1.32
C SER A 409 -52.70 -19.92 2.57
N ASP A 410 -53.48 -18.86 2.40
CA ASP A 410 -54.07 -18.11 3.51
C ASP A 410 -55.51 -18.60 3.73
N HIS A 411 -55.66 -19.47 4.73
CA HIS A 411 -56.95 -20.07 5.05
C HIS A 411 -57.91 -19.14 5.79
N ASP A 412 -57.45 -17.98 6.28
CA ASP A 412 -58.29 -16.98 6.94
C ASP A 412 -58.80 -15.91 5.95
N SER A 413 -58.03 -15.59 4.90
CA SER A 413 -58.50 -14.70 3.80
C SER A 413 -59.12 -15.43 2.61
N GLY A 414 -58.81 -16.72 2.40
CA GLY A 414 -59.37 -17.56 1.34
C GLY A 414 -58.50 -17.71 0.08
N GLY A 415 -57.30 -17.13 0.07
CA GLY A 415 -56.38 -17.16 -1.09
C GLY A 415 -54.99 -17.67 -0.75
N SER A 416 -53.97 -16.94 -1.20
CA SER A 416 -52.57 -17.27 -0.97
C SER A 416 -51.68 -16.03 -0.98
N ARG A 417 -50.49 -16.17 -0.38
CA ARG A 417 -49.51 -15.10 -0.22
C ARG A 417 -48.10 -15.66 -0.28
N CYS A 418 -47.15 -14.85 -0.73
CA CYS A 418 -45.74 -15.22 -0.61
C CYS A 418 -45.23 -15.01 0.83
N HIS A 419 -44.33 -15.90 1.24
CA HIS A 419 -43.53 -15.85 2.47
C HIS A 419 -42.13 -15.39 2.06
N CYS A 420 -41.82 -14.13 2.33
CA CYS A 420 -40.70 -13.43 1.72
C CYS A 420 -39.41 -13.69 2.47
N ASN A 421 -38.39 -14.23 1.79
CA ASN A 421 -37.06 -14.35 2.37
C ASN A 421 -36.54 -13.01 2.89
N LEU A 422 -35.76 -13.08 3.97
CA LEU A 422 -35.05 -11.96 4.57
C LEU A 422 -34.32 -11.12 3.51
N GLY A 423 -34.71 -9.85 3.37
CA GLY A 423 -34.26 -8.95 2.30
C GLY A 423 -35.32 -8.66 1.23
N ARG A 424 -36.49 -9.30 1.28
CA ARG A 424 -37.65 -9.06 0.40
C ARG A 424 -38.92 -8.69 1.19
N ARG A 425 -39.83 -7.96 0.55
CA ARG A 425 -41.17 -7.63 1.09
C ARG A 425 -42.22 -7.45 -0.03
N GLY A 426 -43.46 -7.16 0.38
CA GLY A 426 -44.62 -7.01 -0.49
C GLY A 426 -45.27 -8.37 -0.80
N ASP A 427 -46.53 -8.36 -1.25
CA ASP A 427 -47.36 -9.58 -1.34
C ASP A 427 -46.78 -10.66 -2.28
N THR A 428 -45.95 -10.24 -3.25
CA THR A 428 -45.21 -11.08 -4.20
C THR A 428 -43.69 -11.11 -3.96
N CYS A 429 -43.19 -10.60 -2.83
CA CYS A 429 -41.75 -10.55 -2.48
C CYS A 429 -40.85 -9.87 -3.53
N SER A 430 -41.43 -9.02 -4.36
CA SER A 430 -40.78 -8.35 -5.48
C SER A 430 -40.01 -7.11 -5.07
N GLU A 431 -40.36 -6.46 -3.95
CA GLU A 431 -39.61 -5.35 -3.37
C GLU A 431 -38.40 -5.86 -2.57
N VAL A 432 -37.23 -5.26 -2.81
CA VAL A 432 -36.04 -5.46 -1.97
C VAL A 432 -36.09 -4.52 -0.77
N VAL A 433 -35.80 -5.03 0.43
CA VAL A 433 -35.75 -4.24 1.67
C VAL A 433 -34.41 -4.43 2.37
N SER A 434 -33.73 -3.31 2.68
CA SER A 434 -32.59 -3.32 3.60
C SER A 434 -33.13 -3.44 5.03
N VAL A 435 -32.66 -4.43 5.78
CA VAL A 435 -33.07 -4.68 7.17
C VAL A 435 -31.89 -4.42 8.10
N ASN A 436 -31.97 -3.29 8.81
CA ASN A 436 -31.03 -2.90 9.87
C ASN A 436 -31.64 -3.17 11.24
N PHE A 437 -32.92 -2.79 11.43
CA PHE A 437 -33.68 -3.06 12.65
C PHE A 437 -34.94 -3.89 12.32
N PRO A 438 -34.89 -5.23 12.49
CA PRO A 438 -35.94 -6.12 12.02
C PRO A 438 -37.31 -5.87 12.69
N ARG A 439 -38.32 -5.67 11.83
CA ARG A 439 -39.73 -5.64 12.19
C ARG A 439 -40.37 -7.01 11.98
N PHE A 440 -41.13 -7.46 12.98
CA PHE A 440 -41.85 -8.72 12.98
C PHE A 440 -43.36 -8.47 12.98
N TYR A 441 -44.10 -9.31 12.24
CA TYR A 441 -45.55 -9.20 12.02
C TYR A 441 -46.33 -10.41 12.58
N GLY A 442 -45.77 -11.16 13.54
CA GLY A 442 -46.45 -12.26 14.24
C GLY A 442 -46.41 -13.62 13.53
N TYR A 443 -46.24 -13.63 12.21
CA TYR A 443 -45.85 -14.80 11.41
C TYR A 443 -44.37 -14.77 10.98
N SER A 444 -43.74 -13.60 11.07
CA SER A 444 -42.33 -13.40 10.74
C SER A 444 -41.39 -14.14 11.69
N HIS A 445 -40.19 -14.51 11.21
CA HIS A 445 -39.14 -15.07 12.06
C HIS A 445 -37.74 -14.86 11.46
N MET A 446 -36.71 -14.94 12.29
CA MET A 446 -35.30 -14.97 11.86
C MET A 446 -34.57 -16.15 12.49
N THR A 447 -33.55 -16.66 11.81
CA THR A 447 -32.71 -17.76 12.29
C THR A 447 -31.24 -17.35 12.39
N PHE A 448 -30.59 -17.80 13.45
CA PHE A 448 -29.17 -17.62 13.73
C PHE A 448 -28.52 -18.98 14.02
N GLU A 449 -27.20 -19.05 14.08
CA GLU A 449 -26.50 -20.27 14.48
C GLU A 449 -27.01 -20.81 15.83
N PRO A 450 -27.10 -22.14 16.01
CA PRO A 450 -27.40 -22.75 17.30
C PRO A 450 -26.48 -22.22 18.41
N LEU A 451 -26.94 -22.25 19.67
CA LEU A 451 -26.19 -21.83 20.86
C LEU A 451 -25.05 -22.81 21.21
N LYS A 452 -24.08 -22.96 20.29
CA LYS A 452 -22.90 -23.80 20.40
C LYS A 452 -22.09 -23.43 21.65
N ASN A 453 -21.46 -24.42 22.26
CA ASN A 453 -20.65 -24.32 23.50
C ASN A 453 -21.38 -23.77 24.75
N SER A 454 -22.66 -23.40 24.65
CA SER A 454 -23.47 -22.81 25.74
C SER A 454 -24.15 -23.88 26.63
N TYR A 455 -23.50 -25.03 26.79
CA TYR A 455 -24.12 -26.22 27.40
C TYR A 455 -24.18 -26.19 28.92
N GLN A 456 -23.43 -25.32 29.60
CA GLN A 456 -23.42 -25.21 31.07
C GLN A 456 -23.91 -23.84 31.53
N THR A 457 -23.29 -22.75 31.06
CA THR A 457 -23.75 -21.39 31.31
C THR A 457 -23.93 -20.62 30.01
N PHE A 458 -24.88 -19.67 30.01
CA PHE A 458 -25.00 -18.64 29.00
C PHE A 458 -25.75 -17.41 29.52
N GLN A 459 -25.57 -16.29 28.84
CA GLN A 459 -26.37 -15.08 29.00
C GLN A 459 -26.87 -14.62 27.64
N ILE A 460 -28.13 -14.17 27.57
CA ILE A 460 -28.68 -13.52 26.38
C ILE A 460 -29.32 -12.19 26.82
N THR A 461 -28.97 -11.10 26.14
CA THR A 461 -29.66 -9.81 26.27
C THR A 461 -30.31 -9.46 24.93
N LEU A 462 -31.54 -8.96 24.97
CA LEU A 462 -32.34 -8.56 23.82
C LEU A 462 -32.97 -7.19 24.09
N GLU A 463 -33.02 -6.32 23.09
CA GLU A 463 -33.80 -5.08 23.16
C GLU A 463 -34.91 -5.10 22.13
N PHE A 464 -36.14 -4.94 22.63
CA PHE A 464 -37.36 -5.06 21.82
C PHE A 464 -38.37 -3.96 22.17
N LYS A 465 -39.17 -3.60 21.18
CA LYS A 465 -40.38 -2.77 21.32
C LYS A 465 -41.56 -3.57 20.82
N ALA A 466 -42.46 -3.93 21.72
CA ALA A 466 -43.61 -4.79 21.42
C ALA A 466 -44.84 -3.98 21.02
N ASP A 467 -45.55 -4.44 19.99
CA ASP A 467 -46.84 -3.90 19.58
C ASP A 467 -48.02 -4.74 20.15
N ASN A 468 -47.73 -5.92 20.73
CA ASN A 468 -48.71 -6.86 21.30
C ASN A 468 -48.24 -7.48 22.64
N GLU A 469 -49.19 -7.90 23.47
CA GLU A 469 -48.94 -8.53 24.79
C GLU A 469 -48.48 -10.00 24.75
N ASP A 470 -48.71 -10.71 23.65
CA ASP A 470 -48.32 -12.12 23.44
C ASP A 470 -47.37 -12.21 22.23
N GLY A 471 -46.27 -12.97 22.36
CA GLY A 471 -45.38 -13.24 21.22
C GLY A 471 -44.05 -13.91 21.56
N LEU A 472 -43.61 -14.84 20.72
CA LEU A 472 -42.34 -15.54 20.84
C LEU A 472 -41.15 -14.63 20.49
N LEU A 473 -40.35 -14.22 21.47
CA LEU A 473 -39.14 -13.42 21.24
C LEU A 473 -37.95 -14.29 20.82
N LEU A 474 -37.76 -15.46 21.43
CA LEU A 474 -36.59 -16.33 21.20
C LEU A 474 -36.90 -17.82 21.49
N TYR A 475 -36.39 -18.72 20.65
CA TYR A 475 -36.41 -20.18 20.88
C TYR A 475 -35.13 -20.87 20.35
N CYS A 476 -34.58 -21.82 21.10
CA CYS A 476 -33.56 -22.76 20.61
C CYS A 476 -33.63 -24.08 21.40
N GLY A 477 -33.46 -25.23 20.76
CA GLY A 477 -33.57 -26.53 21.42
C GLY A 477 -32.92 -27.69 20.68
N GLU A 478 -33.18 -28.92 21.12
CA GLU A 478 -32.69 -30.14 20.47
C GLU A 478 -33.41 -30.43 19.13
N ASN A 479 -34.60 -29.89 18.92
CA ASN A 479 -35.36 -29.94 17.66
C ASN A 479 -36.34 -28.77 17.57
N GLU A 480 -36.98 -28.62 16.41
CA GLU A 480 -37.88 -27.49 16.09
C GLU A 480 -39.30 -27.66 16.66
N HIS A 481 -39.61 -28.80 17.30
CA HIS A 481 -40.94 -29.12 17.84
C HIS A 481 -41.03 -28.99 19.36
N GLY A 482 -39.99 -28.51 20.05
CA GLY A 482 -40.04 -28.26 21.49
C GLY A 482 -39.97 -29.52 22.37
N SER A 483 -39.53 -30.65 21.81
CA SER A 483 -39.32 -31.89 22.57
C SER A 483 -37.85 -32.05 22.97
N GLY A 484 -37.56 -32.58 24.16
CA GLY A 484 -36.20 -32.65 24.70
C GLY A 484 -35.72 -31.33 25.30
N ASP A 485 -34.41 -31.05 25.20
CA ASP A 485 -33.78 -29.83 25.71
C ASP A 485 -34.22 -28.58 24.94
N PHE A 486 -34.45 -27.47 25.64
CA PHE A 486 -34.74 -26.17 25.02
C PHE A 486 -34.49 -24.98 25.95
N THR A 487 -34.33 -23.79 25.36
CA THR A 487 -34.44 -22.48 26.01
C THR A 487 -35.37 -21.59 25.20
N SER A 488 -36.20 -20.79 25.86
CA SER A 488 -37.15 -19.88 25.21
C SER A 488 -37.42 -18.63 26.03
N LEU A 489 -37.71 -17.54 25.34
CA LEU A 489 -38.19 -16.28 25.92
C LEU A 489 -39.40 -15.82 25.11
N ALA A 490 -40.50 -15.53 25.79
CA ALA A 490 -41.73 -15.08 25.16
C ALA A 490 -42.46 -14.04 26.01
N LEU A 491 -43.24 -13.19 25.35
CA LEU A 491 -44.29 -12.40 25.97
C LEU A 491 -45.55 -13.27 26.10
N VAL A 492 -46.14 -13.27 27.29
CA VAL A 492 -47.43 -13.88 27.58
C VAL A 492 -48.21 -12.92 28.48
N ARG A 493 -49.33 -12.37 27.99
CA ARG A 493 -50.18 -11.38 28.69
C ARG A 493 -49.37 -10.18 29.24
N GLY A 494 -48.40 -9.72 28.46
CA GLY A 494 -47.50 -8.61 28.80
C GLY A 494 -46.38 -8.96 29.78
N GLN A 495 -46.32 -10.18 30.34
CA GLN A 495 -45.19 -10.61 31.17
C GLN A 495 -44.16 -11.37 30.33
N LEU A 496 -42.88 -11.22 30.67
CA LEU A 496 -41.79 -12.00 30.06
C LEU A 496 -41.70 -13.37 30.74
N HIS A 497 -41.93 -14.42 29.97
CA HIS A 497 -41.75 -15.81 30.35
C HIS A 497 -40.42 -16.32 29.81
N TYR A 498 -39.43 -16.48 30.69
CA TYR A 498 -38.21 -17.22 30.41
C TYR A 498 -38.38 -18.69 30.83
N ARG A 499 -38.12 -19.63 29.92
CA ARG A 499 -38.26 -21.07 30.18
C ARG A 499 -37.07 -21.85 29.63
N PHE A 500 -36.66 -22.91 30.33
CA PHE A 500 -35.62 -23.81 29.86
C PHE A 500 -35.78 -25.23 30.41
N ASN A 501 -35.46 -26.25 29.60
CA ASN A 501 -35.48 -27.66 29.97
C ASN A 501 -34.10 -28.29 29.82
N CYS A 502 -33.76 -29.20 30.72
CA CYS A 502 -32.50 -29.95 30.78
C CYS A 502 -32.79 -31.46 30.85
N GLY A 503 -33.72 -31.96 30.04
CA GLY A 503 -34.14 -33.35 29.99
C GLY A 503 -35.16 -33.81 31.05
N THR A 504 -35.23 -33.19 32.24
CA THR A 504 -36.12 -33.64 33.35
C THR A 504 -37.29 -32.73 33.71
N GLY A 505 -37.48 -31.61 32.98
CA GLY A 505 -38.62 -30.72 33.13
C GLY A 505 -38.23 -29.25 32.94
N ALA A 506 -39.19 -28.46 32.47
CA ALA A 506 -38.97 -27.04 32.22
C ALA A 506 -38.96 -26.22 33.52
N ALA A 507 -37.92 -25.41 33.72
CA ALA A 507 -37.99 -24.23 34.55
C ALA A 507 -38.92 -23.19 33.91
N GLN A 508 -39.56 -22.37 34.72
CA GLN A 508 -40.22 -21.14 34.30
C GLN A 508 -39.86 -20.00 35.26
N VAL A 509 -39.48 -18.87 34.69
CA VAL A 509 -39.21 -17.60 35.36
C VAL A 509 -40.10 -16.55 34.69
N ILE A 510 -40.79 -15.74 35.49
CA ILE A 510 -41.78 -14.75 35.02
C ILE A 510 -41.34 -13.38 35.54
N SER A 511 -41.43 -12.33 34.73
CA SER A 511 -41.17 -10.95 35.20
C SER A 511 -42.26 -10.47 36.17
N GLU A 512 -41.86 -9.83 37.27
CA GLU A 512 -42.79 -9.18 38.20
C GLU A 512 -43.54 -8.01 37.53
N SER A 513 -42.87 -7.27 36.65
CA SER A 513 -43.46 -6.24 35.79
C SER A 513 -44.10 -6.82 34.53
N HIS A 514 -45.10 -6.11 34.02
CA HIS A 514 -45.53 -6.19 32.63
C HIS A 514 -44.70 -5.19 31.78
N ILE A 515 -44.62 -5.44 30.47
CA ILE A 515 -44.09 -4.49 29.49
C ILE A 515 -45.07 -3.35 29.21
N VAL A 516 -44.58 -2.27 28.60
CA VAL A 516 -45.37 -1.17 28.04
C VAL A 516 -45.33 -1.27 26.51
N LEU A 517 -46.50 -1.42 25.88
CA LEU A 517 -46.59 -1.51 24.41
C LEU A 517 -46.11 -0.20 23.76
N GLY A 518 -45.39 -0.32 22.64
CA GLY A 518 -44.81 0.82 21.93
C GLY A 518 -43.58 1.45 22.61
N GLN A 519 -43.06 0.89 23.70
CA GLN A 519 -41.81 1.33 24.34
C GLN A 519 -40.71 0.27 24.23
N TRP A 520 -39.45 0.72 24.31
CA TRP A 520 -38.28 -0.15 24.32
C TRP A 520 -38.03 -0.74 25.71
N HIS A 521 -37.87 -2.05 25.75
CA HIS A 521 -37.44 -2.80 26.92
C HIS A 521 -36.16 -3.58 26.64
N THR A 522 -35.25 -3.59 27.61
CA THR A 522 -34.04 -4.41 27.60
C THR A 522 -34.27 -5.62 28.49
N VAL A 523 -34.23 -6.84 27.94
CA VAL A 523 -34.34 -8.08 28.72
C VAL A 523 -33.01 -8.82 28.74
N THR A 524 -32.53 -9.17 29.93
CA THR A 524 -31.40 -10.10 30.12
C THR A 524 -31.89 -11.39 30.76
N VAL A 525 -31.58 -12.52 30.15
CA VAL A 525 -31.70 -13.86 30.73
C VAL A 525 -30.32 -14.48 30.93
N PHE A 526 -30.16 -15.20 32.04
CA PHE A 526 -28.93 -15.92 32.37
C PHE A 526 -29.27 -17.33 32.82
N ARG A 527 -28.38 -18.28 32.53
CA ARG A 527 -28.48 -19.67 32.95
C ARG A 527 -27.13 -20.16 33.46
N ASP A 528 -27.14 -20.93 34.55
CA ASP A 528 -26.00 -21.76 34.98
C ASP A 528 -26.48 -23.08 35.59
N GLY A 529 -26.03 -24.20 35.01
CA GLY A 529 -26.33 -25.55 35.46
C GLY A 529 -27.82 -25.90 35.43
N MET A 530 -28.50 -25.77 36.57
CA MET A 530 -29.96 -25.92 36.69
C MET A 530 -30.67 -24.61 36.99
N GLY A 531 -29.95 -23.56 37.41
CA GLY A 531 -30.51 -22.27 37.77
C GLY A 531 -30.54 -21.31 36.58
N GLY A 532 -31.43 -20.34 36.65
CA GLY A 532 -31.43 -19.20 35.72
C GLY A 532 -32.19 -18.02 36.30
N TRP A 533 -31.93 -16.83 35.77
CA TRP A 533 -32.63 -15.61 36.15
C TRP A 533 -33.02 -14.77 34.93
N LEU A 534 -34.02 -13.94 35.13
CA LEU A 534 -34.61 -13.02 34.17
C LEU A 534 -34.60 -11.61 34.79
N ARG A 535 -34.07 -10.63 34.07
CA ARG A 535 -34.19 -9.20 34.39
C ARG A 535 -34.84 -8.47 33.21
N MET A 536 -35.90 -7.73 33.49
CA MET A 536 -36.44 -6.69 32.60
C MET A 536 -35.90 -5.34 33.07
N ASP A 537 -35.33 -4.56 32.15
CA ASP A 537 -34.78 -3.23 32.36
C ASP A 537 -33.82 -3.18 33.58
N ASN A 538 -34.02 -2.22 34.49
CA ASN A 538 -33.28 -2.08 35.75
C ASN A 538 -33.95 -2.75 36.95
N ASN A 539 -34.94 -3.63 36.74
CA ASN A 539 -35.65 -4.30 37.83
C ASN A 539 -34.78 -5.35 38.54
N THR A 540 -35.25 -5.84 39.69
CA THR A 540 -34.61 -6.94 40.42
C THR A 540 -34.66 -8.26 39.61
N PRO A 541 -33.53 -9.01 39.46
CA PRO A 541 -33.54 -10.27 38.73
C PRO A 541 -34.41 -11.34 39.42
N VAL A 542 -35.45 -11.80 38.73
CA VAL A 542 -36.29 -12.93 39.18
C VAL A 542 -35.54 -14.23 38.87
N SER A 543 -35.48 -15.16 39.82
CA SER A 543 -34.73 -16.42 39.68
C SER A 543 -35.63 -17.65 39.68
N GLY A 544 -35.23 -18.70 38.96
CA GLY A 544 -35.87 -20.01 38.97
C GLY A 544 -34.88 -21.15 38.67
N ARG A 545 -35.38 -22.39 38.70
CA ARG A 545 -34.54 -23.59 38.57
C ARG A 545 -35.30 -24.74 37.89
N SER A 546 -34.61 -25.51 37.05
CA SER A 546 -35.17 -26.74 36.46
C SER A 546 -35.19 -27.90 37.46
N PRO A 547 -36.24 -28.75 37.44
CA PRO A 547 -36.29 -29.95 38.26
C PRO A 547 -35.35 -31.04 37.74
N GLY A 548 -34.78 -31.84 38.66
CA GLY A 548 -33.93 -32.99 38.37
C GLY A 548 -32.46 -32.81 38.79
N GLN A 549 -31.55 -33.45 38.06
CA GLN A 549 -30.11 -33.45 38.33
C GLN A 549 -29.24 -33.02 37.13
N TYR A 550 -29.81 -32.94 35.93
CA TYR A 550 -29.08 -32.60 34.72
C TYR A 550 -28.78 -31.09 34.67
N THR A 551 -27.48 -30.76 34.62
CA THR A 551 -26.96 -29.39 34.53
C THR A 551 -26.61 -28.95 33.12
N LYS A 552 -26.55 -29.90 32.18
CA LYS A 552 -26.25 -29.65 30.78
C LYS A 552 -27.52 -29.45 29.96
N ILE A 553 -27.41 -28.63 28.92
CA ILE A 553 -28.47 -28.38 27.95
C ILE A 553 -27.91 -28.51 26.52
N THR A 554 -28.69 -29.11 25.63
CA THR A 554 -28.27 -29.48 24.27
C THR A 554 -29.06 -28.70 23.23
N PHE A 555 -28.35 -27.98 22.35
CA PHE A 555 -28.94 -27.23 21.25
C PHE A 555 -28.52 -27.83 19.91
N ARG A 556 -29.49 -28.09 19.03
CA ARG A 556 -29.28 -28.58 17.66
C ARG A 556 -30.09 -27.82 16.62
N SER A 557 -31.27 -27.31 16.98
CA SER A 557 -32.03 -26.40 16.11
C SER A 557 -31.27 -25.08 15.93
N ALA A 558 -31.62 -24.34 14.88
CA ALA A 558 -31.25 -22.94 14.80
C ALA A 558 -31.72 -22.15 16.04
N LEU A 559 -31.10 -21.00 16.28
CA LEU A 559 -31.61 -20.00 17.22
C LEU A 559 -32.68 -19.16 16.50
N TYR A 560 -33.94 -19.39 16.83
CA TYR A 560 -35.08 -18.64 16.31
C TYR A 560 -35.30 -17.35 17.09
N VAL A 561 -35.57 -16.26 16.38
CA VAL A 561 -35.85 -14.93 16.94
C VAL A 561 -37.15 -14.39 16.32
N GLY A 562 -38.01 -13.80 17.16
CA GLY A 562 -39.28 -13.18 16.80
C GLY A 562 -40.40 -14.12 16.31
N GLY A 563 -40.13 -15.40 16.09
CA GLY A 563 -41.12 -16.39 15.67
C GLY A 563 -40.48 -17.73 15.31
N SER A 564 -41.28 -18.68 14.82
CA SER A 564 -40.79 -19.96 14.28
C SER A 564 -41.84 -20.61 13.39
N PRO A 565 -41.48 -21.30 12.29
CA PRO A 565 -42.42 -22.08 11.47
C PRO A 565 -43.21 -23.13 12.27
N SER A 566 -42.65 -23.64 13.38
CA SER A 566 -43.28 -24.63 14.25
C SER A 566 -43.95 -24.04 15.50
N ALA A 567 -44.25 -22.73 15.55
CA ALA A 567 -44.77 -22.03 16.74
C ALA A 567 -45.97 -22.72 17.43
N TYR A 568 -46.86 -23.36 16.66
CA TYR A 568 -47.97 -24.17 17.21
C TYR A 568 -47.49 -25.32 18.10
N TRP A 569 -46.50 -26.09 17.65
CA TRP A 569 -45.91 -27.21 18.40
C TRP A 569 -45.08 -26.73 19.60
N LEU A 570 -44.43 -25.57 19.45
CA LEU A 570 -43.60 -24.96 20.48
C LEU A 570 -44.36 -24.49 21.72
N LEU A 571 -45.70 -24.36 21.68
CA LEU A 571 -46.54 -23.84 22.77
C LEU A 571 -46.20 -24.40 24.17
N ARG A 572 -45.83 -25.68 24.28
CA ARG A 572 -45.40 -26.29 25.56
C ARG A 572 -44.08 -25.72 26.08
N ALA A 573 -43.12 -25.48 25.18
CA ALA A 573 -41.81 -24.94 25.49
C ALA A 573 -41.85 -23.42 25.73
N THR A 574 -42.56 -22.67 24.90
CA THR A 574 -42.59 -21.20 24.88
C THR A 574 -43.63 -20.60 25.81
N GLY A 575 -44.79 -21.24 25.96
CA GLY A 575 -45.97 -20.68 26.63
C GLY A 575 -46.88 -19.84 25.72
N THR A 576 -46.50 -19.62 24.45
CA THR A 576 -47.33 -18.98 23.43
C THR A 576 -47.10 -19.62 22.06
N ASN A 577 -48.16 -19.69 21.24
CA ASN A 577 -48.11 -20.13 19.84
C ASN A 577 -48.07 -18.95 18.85
N ARG A 578 -48.08 -17.70 19.33
CA ARG A 578 -47.98 -16.48 18.50
C ARG A 578 -46.51 -16.11 18.31
N GLY A 579 -46.12 -15.69 17.10
CA GLY A 579 -44.87 -14.96 16.90
C GLY A 579 -44.96 -13.55 17.49
N PHE A 580 -43.82 -12.87 17.55
CA PHE A 580 -43.70 -11.49 18.02
C PHE A 580 -44.23 -10.49 16.99
N VAL A 581 -44.90 -9.44 17.46
CA VAL A 581 -45.25 -8.26 16.66
C VAL A 581 -44.57 -7.06 17.29
N GLY A 582 -43.73 -6.36 16.51
CA GLY A 582 -42.91 -5.27 17.03
C GLY A 582 -41.53 -5.19 16.36
N CYS A 583 -40.60 -4.53 17.04
CA CYS A 583 -39.23 -4.30 16.60
C CYS A 583 -38.22 -4.96 17.55
N ILE A 584 -37.10 -5.44 17.03
CA ILE A 584 -35.92 -5.83 17.80
C ILE A 584 -34.74 -5.01 17.27
N GLN A 585 -33.98 -4.34 18.16
CA GLN A 585 -32.85 -3.50 17.75
C GLN A 585 -31.48 -4.08 18.10
N SER A 586 -31.39 -4.93 19.12
CA SER A 586 -30.12 -5.53 19.52
C SER A 586 -30.30 -6.93 20.12
N LEU A 587 -29.30 -7.78 19.87
CA LEU A 587 -29.17 -9.13 20.43
C LEU A 587 -27.72 -9.31 20.87
N THR A 588 -27.51 -9.76 22.10
CA THR A 588 -26.20 -10.04 22.69
C THR A 588 -26.21 -11.42 23.31
N ILE A 589 -25.21 -12.25 23.00
CA ILE A 589 -25.08 -13.62 23.52
C ILE A 589 -23.71 -13.76 24.16
N ASN A 590 -23.65 -14.17 25.43
CA ASN A 590 -22.42 -14.31 26.22
C ASN A 590 -21.53 -13.07 26.16
N ASN A 591 -22.14 -11.89 26.40
CA ASN A 591 -21.56 -10.55 26.29
C ASN A 591 -21.02 -10.14 24.90
N LYS A 592 -21.23 -10.95 23.86
CA LYS A 592 -20.91 -10.61 22.47
C LYS A 592 -22.15 -10.16 21.72
N ALA A 593 -22.12 -8.93 21.20
CA ALA A 593 -23.15 -8.43 20.30
C ALA A 593 -23.24 -9.31 19.03
N ILE A 594 -24.46 -9.62 18.61
CA ILE A 594 -24.78 -10.37 17.39
C ILE A 594 -25.30 -9.37 16.37
N ASP A 595 -24.67 -9.32 15.20
CA ASP A 595 -25.16 -8.52 14.09
C ASP A 595 -26.45 -9.15 13.55
N ILE A 596 -27.59 -8.52 13.81
CA ILE A 596 -28.92 -9.03 13.45
C ILE A 596 -29.27 -8.84 11.96
N ARG A 597 -28.38 -8.23 11.17
CA ARG A 597 -28.59 -8.00 9.73
C ARG A 597 -28.48 -9.29 8.91
N PRO A 598 -29.02 -9.32 7.67
CA PRO A 598 -28.93 -10.48 6.78
C PRO A 598 -27.48 -10.87 6.47
N TRP A 599 -27.18 -12.17 6.40
CA TRP A 599 -25.91 -12.64 5.82
C TRP A 599 -25.79 -12.20 4.34
N PRO A 600 -24.61 -11.79 3.84
CA PRO A 600 -23.29 -11.78 4.51
C PRO A 600 -22.99 -10.56 5.38
N GLN A 601 -23.87 -9.56 5.40
CA GLN A 601 -23.65 -8.28 6.08
C GLN A 601 -23.75 -8.39 7.61
N GLY A 602 -24.55 -9.33 8.11
CA GLY A 602 -24.67 -9.70 9.51
C GLY A 602 -24.64 -11.22 9.75
N LYS A 603 -25.32 -11.68 10.80
CA LYS A 603 -25.32 -13.09 11.27
C LYS A 603 -26.66 -13.81 11.18
N ALA A 604 -27.71 -13.17 10.68
CA ALA A 604 -28.96 -13.85 10.38
C ALA A 604 -28.76 -14.80 9.18
N LEU A 605 -28.92 -16.11 9.41
CA LEU A 605 -28.71 -17.16 8.41
C LEU A 605 -29.87 -17.26 7.43
N SER A 606 -31.09 -17.06 7.95
CA SER A 606 -32.30 -16.90 7.17
C SER A 606 -33.33 -16.10 7.98
N GLY A 607 -34.45 -15.79 7.34
CA GLY A 607 -35.63 -15.25 7.99
C GLY A 607 -36.73 -15.09 6.96
N ALA A 608 -37.95 -14.85 7.43
CA ALA A 608 -39.10 -14.69 6.56
C ALA A 608 -40.03 -13.58 7.05
N ASP A 609 -40.60 -12.84 6.09
CA ASP A 609 -41.48 -11.69 6.26
C ASP A 609 -40.94 -10.62 7.23
N ILE A 610 -39.67 -10.27 7.10
CA ILE A 610 -39.01 -9.30 7.98
C ILE A 610 -39.03 -7.91 7.35
N GLY A 611 -39.63 -6.96 8.07
CA GLY A 611 -39.63 -5.54 7.70
C GLY A 611 -38.44 -4.80 8.33
N GLU A 612 -38.41 -3.49 8.06
CA GLU A 612 -37.47 -2.53 8.66
C GLU A 612 -38.28 -1.54 9.51
N CYS A 613 -37.90 -1.36 10.78
CA CYS A 613 -38.59 -0.45 11.69
C CYS A 613 -38.27 1.02 11.43
N ASN A 614 -37.09 1.33 10.89
CA ASN A 614 -36.59 2.70 10.72
C ASN A 614 -37.20 3.49 9.52
N ASN A 615 -38.27 3.02 8.87
CA ASN A 615 -38.77 3.61 7.61
C ASN A 615 -39.40 5.04 7.70
N SER A 616 -39.18 5.79 8.78
CA SER A 616 -39.71 7.15 8.98
C SER A 616 -38.71 8.19 9.52
N VAL A 617 -37.71 7.81 10.33
CA VAL A 617 -36.97 8.77 11.17
C VAL A 617 -36.21 9.81 10.32
N CYS A 618 -35.37 9.35 9.39
CA CYS A 618 -34.63 10.25 8.49
C CYS A 618 -35.46 10.88 7.37
N ASN A 619 -36.75 10.54 7.24
CA ASN A 619 -37.67 11.25 6.36
C ASN A 619 -38.23 12.54 7.00
N GLN A 620 -38.02 12.72 8.31
CA GLN A 620 -38.49 13.87 9.09
C GLN A 620 -37.34 14.77 9.61
N VAL A 621 -36.09 14.39 9.33
CA VAL A 621 -34.88 15.03 9.86
C VAL A 621 -33.97 15.48 8.73
N SER A 622 -33.66 16.78 8.70
CA SER A 622 -32.72 17.38 7.75
C SER A 622 -31.46 17.84 8.48
N CYS A 623 -30.31 17.26 8.12
CA CYS A 623 -29.01 17.68 8.64
C CYS A 623 -28.47 18.88 7.84
N ALA A 624 -27.87 19.84 8.52
CA ALA A 624 -27.23 21.02 7.94
C ALA A 624 -25.84 20.72 7.36
N ASN A 625 -25.25 21.71 6.68
CA ASN A 625 -23.84 21.72 6.25
C ASN A 625 -23.37 20.48 5.44
N GLY A 626 -24.28 19.84 4.69
CA GLY A 626 -24.00 18.65 3.89
C GLY A 626 -23.94 17.33 4.69
N GLY A 627 -24.41 17.34 5.95
CA GLY A 627 -24.55 16.12 6.74
C GLY A 627 -25.62 15.17 6.20
N ILE A 628 -25.44 13.87 6.45
CA ILE A 628 -26.35 12.82 5.98
C ILE A 628 -27.10 12.27 7.17
N CYS A 629 -28.44 12.26 7.15
CA CYS A 629 -29.19 11.56 8.20
C CYS A 629 -29.02 10.05 8.03
N ARG A 630 -28.61 9.37 9.10
CA ARG A 630 -28.61 7.91 9.19
C ARG A 630 -29.28 7.49 10.49
N ALA A 631 -29.87 6.30 10.53
CA ALA A 631 -30.41 5.75 11.74
C ALA A 631 -29.33 5.05 12.58
N ASN A 632 -29.33 5.32 13.88
CA ASN A 632 -28.54 4.62 14.89
C ASN A 632 -29.40 3.63 15.69
N HIS A 633 -30.71 3.86 15.77
CA HIS A 633 -31.71 3.00 16.40
C HIS A 633 -32.97 2.92 15.53
N ALA A 634 -33.86 1.97 15.81
CA ALA A 634 -35.12 1.80 15.08
C ALA A 634 -36.06 3.03 15.10
N ASP A 635 -36.00 3.84 16.16
CA ASP A 635 -36.70 5.14 16.29
C ASP A 635 -35.74 6.33 16.42
N GLY A 636 -34.43 6.12 16.19
CA GLY A 636 -33.38 7.09 16.49
C GLY A 636 -32.53 7.42 15.27
N TYR A 637 -32.16 8.70 15.15
CA TYR A 637 -31.27 9.19 14.11
C TYR A 637 -29.93 9.67 14.67
N ILE A 638 -28.98 9.78 13.76
CA ILE A 638 -27.73 10.48 13.91
C ILE A 638 -27.44 11.24 12.62
N CYS A 639 -27.14 12.52 12.72
CA CYS A 639 -26.64 13.27 11.57
C CYS A 639 -25.15 12.99 11.41
N LEU A 640 -24.76 12.54 10.21
CA LEU A 640 -23.38 12.25 9.84
C LEU A 640 -22.73 13.55 9.33
N CYS A 641 -22.15 14.31 10.24
CA CYS A 641 -21.57 15.63 10.02
C CYS A 641 -20.19 15.56 9.37
N PRO A 642 -19.95 16.27 8.24
CA PRO A 642 -18.65 16.30 7.60
C PRO A 642 -17.57 16.91 8.52
N LEU A 643 -16.30 16.58 8.28
CA LEU A 643 -15.16 17.17 9.00
C LEU A 643 -15.27 18.70 9.09
N GLY A 644 -15.09 19.23 10.30
CA GLY A 644 -15.22 20.65 10.61
C GLY A 644 -16.65 21.08 11.00
N PHE A 645 -17.62 20.17 11.01
CA PHE A 645 -18.98 20.42 11.51
C PHE A 645 -19.36 19.47 12.65
N ARG A 646 -20.26 19.91 13.52
CA ARG A 646 -20.77 19.19 14.69
C ARG A 646 -22.15 19.71 15.12
N GLY A 647 -22.74 19.13 16.16
CA GLY A 647 -24.10 19.43 16.62
C GLY A 647 -25.06 18.32 16.20
N THR A 648 -26.26 18.28 16.78
CA THR A 648 -27.20 17.16 16.56
C THR A 648 -27.77 17.11 15.14
N LEU A 649 -27.71 18.24 14.44
CA LEU A 649 -28.07 18.44 13.03
C LEU A 649 -26.89 19.00 12.23
N CYS A 650 -25.64 18.87 12.70
CA CYS A 650 -24.44 19.43 12.04
C CYS A 650 -24.41 20.95 11.90
N GLU A 651 -25.13 21.64 12.78
CA GLU A 651 -25.39 23.08 12.74
C GLU A 651 -24.19 23.97 13.11
N GLU A 652 -23.23 23.48 13.89
CA GLU A 652 -22.04 24.22 14.31
C GLU A 652 -20.82 23.89 13.45
N SER A 653 -19.99 24.90 13.13
CA SER A 653 -18.67 24.72 12.50
C SER A 653 -17.53 24.95 13.49
N PHE A 654 -16.41 24.25 13.30
CA PHE A 654 -15.23 24.34 14.17
C PHE A 654 -13.92 23.99 13.45
N SER A 655 -12.78 24.46 14.00
CA SER A 655 -11.44 24.13 13.48
C SER A 655 -10.89 22.85 14.13
N LEU A 656 -10.70 21.80 13.33
CA LEU A 656 -10.12 20.53 13.79
C LEU A 656 -8.60 20.64 13.97
N SER A 657 -8.09 20.18 15.12
CA SER A 657 -6.66 20.22 15.49
C SER A 657 -6.17 18.98 16.26
N SER A 658 -7.07 18.25 16.93
CA SER A 658 -6.77 16.97 17.57
C SER A 658 -8.03 16.09 17.49
N PRO A 659 -8.11 15.10 16.60
CA PRO A 659 -9.36 14.39 16.36
C PRO A 659 -9.81 13.53 17.54
N LEU A 660 -11.11 13.58 17.84
CA LEU A 660 -11.82 12.72 18.77
C LEU A 660 -12.88 11.92 18.00
N PHE A 661 -12.86 10.61 18.21
CA PHE A 661 -13.87 9.68 17.70
C PHE A 661 -14.64 9.10 18.89
N ASN A 662 -15.86 9.58 19.10
CA ASN A 662 -16.68 9.27 20.28
C ASN A 662 -17.94 8.46 19.97
N GLU A 663 -18.38 8.42 18.72
CA GLU A 663 -19.57 7.68 18.30
C GLU A 663 -19.19 6.35 17.65
N THR A 664 -19.54 5.24 18.31
CA THR A 664 -19.24 3.88 17.83
C THR A 664 -19.83 3.64 16.44
N VAL A 665 -18.99 3.25 15.46
CA VAL A 665 -19.35 2.93 14.06
C VAL A 665 -19.83 4.14 13.22
N PHE A 666 -20.16 5.28 13.83
CA PHE A 666 -20.62 6.49 13.12
C PHE A 666 -19.56 7.60 13.03
N SER A 667 -18.58 7.64 13.94
CA SER A 667 -17.46 8.57 13.88
C SER A 667 -16.23 7.94 13.21
N TYR A 668 -15.74 8.53 12.12
CA TYR A 668 -14.57 8.03 11.37
C TYR A 668 -13.94 9.10 10.47
N ALA A 669 -12.67 8.94 10.10
CA ALA A 669 -11.98 9.77 9.11
C ALA A 669 -11.54 8.91 7.90
N VAL A 670 -11.75 9.43 6.69
CA VAL A 670 -11.33 8.81 5.42
C VAL A 670 -10.19 9.63 4.86
N ILE A 671 -8.99 9.05 4.84
CA ILE A 671 -7.78 9.72 4.35
C ILE A 671 -7.45 9.16 2.95
N PRO A 672 -7.20 10.01 1.93
CA PRO A 672 -6.72 9.52 0.64
C PRO A 672 -5.43 8.72 0.80
N TRP A 673 -5.36 7.53 0.22
CA TRP A 673 -4.20 6.65 0.38
C TRP A 673 -2.89 7.35 -0.05
N PRO A 674 -1.75 7.12 0.63
CA PRO A 674 -0.49 7.79 0.33
C PRO A 674 -0.02 7.79 -1.13
N GLN A 675 -0.43 6.80 -1.92
CA GLN A 675 0.14 6.41 -3.22
C GLN A 675 -0.93 6.34 -4.32
N SER A 676 -0.52 6.42 -5.58
CA SER A 676 -1.40 6.15 -6.72
C SER A 676 -1.64 4.65 -6.91
N PHE A 677 -2.83 4.30 -7.41
CA PHE A 677 -3.36 2.93 -7.66
C PHE A 677 -2.49 2.00 -8.54
N GLN A 678 -1.38 2.48 -9.12
CA GLN A 678 -0.44 1.67 -9.91
C GLN A 678 0.77 1.20 -9.09
N SER A 679 0.87 1.60 -7.82
CA SER A 679 1.97 1.24 -6.94
C SER A 679 1.64 -0.07 -6.21
N TYR A 680 2.00 -1.23 -6.79
CA TYR A 680 2.02 -2.46 -6.01
C TYR A 680 2.97 -2.26 -4.84
N LEU A 681 2.37 -2.28 -3.65
CA LEU A 681 3.01 -1.74 -2.48
C LEU A 681 4.16 -2.72 -2.04
N SER A 682 5.35 -2.21 -1.63
CA SER A 682 6.67 -2.87 -1.39
C SER A 682 7.52 -2.65 -0.06
N PHE A 683 6.95 -2.22 1.09
CA PHE A 683 7.49 -2.18 2.51
C PHE A 683 6.80 -1.06 3.33
N MET A 684 5.85 -1.34 4.24
CA MET A 684 4.96 -0.30 4.83
C MET A 684 5.23 0.02 6.30
N GLU A 685 4.99 1.25 6.74
CA GLU A 685 5.10 1.69 8.13
C GLU A 685 4.01 2.72 8.51
N PHE A 686 3.36 2.48 9.65
CA PHE A 686 2.35 3.33 10.27
C PHE A 686 2.80 3.72 11.68
N GLU A 687 2.98 5.03 11.90
CA GLU A 687 3.12 5.62 13.23
C GLU A 687 1.81 6.32 13.61
N LEU A 688 1.27 6.01 14.79
CA LEU A 688 0.03 6.59 15.30
C LEU A 688 0.18 6.88 16.80
N THR A 689 -0.34 8.01 17.28
CA THR A 689 -0.51 8.26 18.72
C THR A 689 -2.00 8.32 19.02
N PHE A 690 -2.48 7.51 19.96
CA PHE A 690 -3.92 7.32 20.21
C PHE A 690 -4.24 7.23 21.71
N ARG A 691 -5.50 7.47 22.09
CA ARG A 691 -5.97 7.47 23.48
C ARG A 691 -7.33 6.78 23.59
N PRO A 692 -7.40 5.48 23.94
CA PRO A 692 -8.63 4.72 23.96
C PRO A 692 -9.37 4.88 25.30
N SER A 693 -10.66 5.17 25.28
CA SER A 693 -11.56 5.10 26.45
C SER A 693 -12.31 3.76 26.56
N MET A 694 -12.32 2.97 25.48
CA MET A 694 -13.01 1.68 25.39
C MET A 694 -12.01 0.52 25.20
N PRO A 695 -12.30 -0.69 25.71
CA PRO A 695 -11.42 -1.85 25.58
C PRO A 695 -11.36 -2.47 24.18
N ASP A 696 -12.29 -2.11 23.29
CA ASP A 696 -12.41 -2.65 21.94
C ASP A 696 -12.71 -1.52 20.94
N GLY A 697 -12.15 -1.59 19.73
CA GLY A 697 -12.42 -0.62 18.65
C GLY A 697 -11.43 -0.72 17.48
N THR A 698 -11.73 -0.09 16.35
CA THR A 698 -10.85 -0.03 15.17
C THR A 698 -10.15 1.33 15.10
N LEU A 699 -8.83 1.33 14.94
CA LEU A 699 -7.98 2.52 14.81
C LEU A 699 -7.70 2.87 13.35
N LEU A 700 -7.60 1.87 12.49
CA LEU A 700 -7.38 2.03 11.04
C LEU A 700 -7.99 0.82 10.31
N TYR A 701 -8.61 1.06 9.16
CA TYR A 701 -9.08 0.02 8.24
C TYR A 701 -8.87 0.48 6.79
N SER A 702 -8.51 -0.45 5.91
CA SER A 702 -8.48 -0.28 4.46
C SER A 702 -8.67 -1.63 3.78
N ASP A 703 -9.42 -1.67 2.69
CA ASP A 703 -9.65 -2.83 1.84
C ASP A 703 -9.56 -2.46 0.35
N ASP A 704 -9.47 -3.48 -0.51
CA ASP A 704 -9.66 -3.34 -1.95
C ASP A 704 -10.97 -4.03 -2.38
N THR A 705 -11.90 -3.23 -2.91
CA THR A 705 -13.19 -3.69 -3.42
C THR A 705 -13.10 -4.68 -4.60
N GLY A 706 -11.95 -4.82 -5.23
CA GLY A 706 -11.69 -5.80 -6.30
C GLY A 706 -11.17 -7.16 -5.84
N SER A 707 -10.81 -7.32 -4.56
CA SER A 707 -10.19 -8.53 -4.02
C SER A 707 -10.76 -8.89 -2.63
N ALA A 708 -10.06 -9.75 -1.88
CA ALA A 708 -10.35 -10.04 -0.48
C ALA A 708 -9.32 -9.39 0.47
N ASP A 709 -8.47 -8.51 -0.07
CA ASP A 709 -7.30 -7.99 0.60
C ASP A 709 -7.70 -6.83 1.52
N PHE A 710 -7.22 -6.87 2.76
CA PHE A 710 -7.54 -5.88 3.77
C PHE A 710 -6.38 -5.65 4.74
N LEU A 711 -6.46 -4.54 5.46
CA LEU A 711 -5.48 -4.08 6.43
C LEU A 711 -6.26 -3.39 7.56
N ALA A 712 -6.09 -3.86 8.80
CA ALA A 712 -6.77 -3.32 9.95
C ALA A 712 -5.86 -3.22 11.18
N ILE A 713 -6.00 -2.13 11.93
CA ILE A 713 -5.41 -1.96 13.26
C ILE A 713 -6.58 -1.81 14.23
N ASN A 714 -6.64 -2.69 15.24
CA ASN A 714 -7.72 -2.75 16.21
C ASN A 714 -7.18 -2.74 17.64
N VAL A 715 -8.03 -2.39 18.59
CA VAL A 715 -7.90 -2.76 20.01
C VAL A 715 -8.94 -3.86 20.27
N VAL A 716 -8.53 -4.94 20.94
CA VAL A 716 -9.38 -6.10 21.26
C VAL A 716 -9.06 -6.60 22.68
N ASP A 717 -10.00 -6.46 23.62
CA ASP A 717 -9.78 -6.66 25.07
C ASP A 717 -8.51 -5.94 25.58
N ARG A 718 -8.37 -4.64 25.24
CA ARG A 718 -7.21 -3.79 25.54
C ARG A 718 -5.86 -4.23 24.96
N PHE A 719 -5.77 -5.26 24.12
CA PHE A 719 -4.55 -5.51 23.35
C PHE A 719 -4.65 -4.83 21.98
N VAL A 720 -3.56 -4.28 21.46
CA VAL A 720 -3.53 -3.83 20.07
C VAL A 720 -3.35 -5.05 19.17
N GLU A 721 -4.12 -5.11 18.09
CA GLU A 721 -4.00 -6.11 17.04
C GLU A 721 -3.81 -5.47 15.67
N PHE A 722 -2.69 -5.80 15.02
CA PHE A 722 -2.48 -5.54 13.60
C PHE A 722 -2.90 -6.78 12.80
N ARG A 723 -3.82 -6.60 11.85
CA ARG A 723 -4.41 -7.65 11.02
C ARG A 723 -4.32 -7.28 9.55
N PHE A 724 -4.08 -8.25 8.68
CA PHE A 724 -3.97 -8.02 7.23
C PHE A 724 -4.12 -9.30 6.43
N ASP A 725 -4.77 -9.23 5.28
CA ASP A 725 -4.78 -10.27 4.23
C ASP A 725 -4.35 -9.64 2.91
N CYS A 726 -3.63 -10.41 2.11
CA CYS A 726 -3.04 -10.02 0.84
C CYS A 726 -3.07 -11.24 -0.10
N GLY A 727 -4.26 -11.61 -0.54
CA GLY A 727 -4.56 -12.70 -1.49
C GLY A 727 -4.29 -14.13 -1.01
N SER A 728 -4.11 -14.37 0.29
CA SER A 728 -3.45 -15.61 0.76
C SER A 728 -3.85 -16.15 2.14
N GLY A 729 -4.63 -15.39 2.92
CA GLY A 729 -5.12 -15.78 4.24
C GLY A 729 -4.60 -14.86 5.35
N GLY A 730 -5.51 -14.22 6.06
CA GLY A 730 -5.19 -13.13 6.98
C GLY A 730 -4.29 -13.48 8.17
N ALA A 731 -3.25 -12.66 8.38
CA ALA A 731 -2.44 -12.64 9.59
C ALA A 731 -3.11 -11.81 10.70
N VAL A 732 -2.77 -12.14 11.96
CA VAL A 732 -3.08 -11.37 13.16
C VAL A 732 -1.84 -11.33 14.05
N ILE A 733 -1.41 -10.13 14.43
CA ILE A 733 -0.28 -9.86 15.33
C ILE A 733 -0.83 -9.05 16.50
N ARG A 734 -0.58 -9.48 17.74
CA ARG A 734 -1.16 -8.91 18.97
C ARG A 734 -0.05 -8.44 19.92
N SER A 735 -0.27 -7.35 20.65
CA SER A 735 0.70 -6.83 21.64
C SER A 735 0.99 -7.86 22.75
N GLU A 736 2.18 -7.82 23.38
CA GLU A 736 2.49 -8.72 24.50
C GLU A 736 1.65 -8.37 25.75
N GLU A 737 1.38 -7.07 25.97
CA GLU A 737 0.67 -6.56 27.15
C GLU A 737 -0.59 -5.76 26.77
N GLN A 738 -1.52 -5.63 27.72
CA GLN A 738 -2.70 -4.76 27.59
C GLN A 738 -2.30 -3.29 27.74
N ILE A 739 -2.87 -2.44 26.88
CA ILE A 739 -2.78 -0.98 27.00
C ILE A 739 -3.68 -0.49 28.13
N SER A 740 -3.38 0.71 28.63
CA SER A 740 -4.22 1.38 29.63
C SER A 740 -5.33 2.18 28.94
N LEU A 741 -6.46 2.36 29.63
CA LEU A 741 -7.54 3.21 29.15
C LEU A 741 -7.32 4.65 29.63
N ASP A 742 -7.83 5.60 28.85
CA ASP A 742 -7.70 7.04 29.07
C ASP A 742 -6.26 7.59 29.11
N THR A 743 -5.28 6.83 28.61
CA THR A 743 -3.86 7.22 28.46
C THR A 743 -3.46 7.32 26.99
N TRP A 744 -2.51 8.19 26.67
CA TRP A 744 -1.89 8.25 25.34
C TRP A 744 -0.91 7.09 25.15
N HIS A 745 -0.99 6.44 24.00
CA HIS A 745 -0.13 5.34 23.57
C HIS A 745 0.51 5.65 22.21
N GLU A 746 1.78 5.27 22.05
CA GLU A 746 2.49 5.33 20.77
C GLU A 746 2.43 3.96 20.10
N LEU A 747 1.93 3.92 18.86
CA LEU A 747 1.83 2.73 18.04
C LEU A 747 2.80 2.82 16.86
N ARG A 748 3.61 1.78 16.71
CA ARG A 748 4.47 1.56 15.54
C ARG A 748 4.13 0.21 14.93
N VAL A 749 3.61 0.24 13.71
CA VAL A 749 3.30 -0.97 12.92
C VAL A 749 4.07 -0.89 11.62
N SER A 750 4.87 -1.90 11.29
CA SER A 750 5.45 -2.03 9.95
C SER A 750 5.13 -3.37 9.33
N ARG A 751 4.95 -3.42 8.02
CA ARG A 751 4.72 -4.63 7.24
C ARG A 751 5.73 -4.75 6.12
N THR A 752 6.79 -5.49 6.42
CA THR A 752 7.80 -5.94 5.46
C THR A 752 7.36 -7.27 4.88
N THR A 753 6.62 -7.21 3.77
CA THR A 753 6.05 -8.38 3.07
C THR A 753 5.03 -9.07 3.94
N LYS A 754 5.13 -10.40 3.97
CA LYS A 754 4.42 -11.34 4.80
C LYS A 754 4.60 -10.91 6.24
N SER A 755 5.83 -10.53 6.60
CA SER A 755 6.18 -10.09 7.95
C SER A 755 5.54 -8.75 8.31
N GLY A 756 4.60 -8.78 9.25
CA GLY A 756 4.26 -7.63 10.08
C GLY A 756 5.13 -7.58 11.35
N ILE A 757 5.28 -6.37 11.88
CA ILE A 757 5.87 -6.03 13.18
C ILE A 757 4.91 -5.07 13.88
N LEU A 758 4.60 -5.34 15.15
CA LEU A 758 3.77 -4.50 16.01
C LEU A 758 4.54 -4.13 17.27
N GLN A 759 4.69 -2.84 17.56
CA GLN A 759 5.18 -2.33 18.82
C GLN A 759 4.21 -1.28 19.37
N VAL A 760 3.93 -1.37 20.68
CA VAL A 760 3.16 -0.37 21.43
C VAL A 760 4.05 0.18 22.55
N ASP A 761 4.16 1.50 22.65
CA ASP A 761 5.02 2.21 23.61
C ASP A 761 6.45 1.64 23.65
N SER A 762 6.93 1.29 24.86
CA SER A 762 8.20 0.59 25.11
C SER A 762 8.04 -0.94 25.30
N GLN A 763 6.91 -1.53 24.87
CA GLN A 763 6.78 -2.99 24.81
C GLN A 763 7.75 -3.58 23.79
N ARG A 764 7.93 -4.90 23.80
CA ARG A 764 8.75 -5.59 22.79
C ARG A 764 8.01 -5.62 21.45
N PRO A 765 8.71 -5.45 20.32
CA PRO A 765 8.14 -5.72 19.00
C PRO A 765 7.71 -7.18 18.86
N VAL A 766 6.51 -7.40 18.31
CA VAL A 766 5.93 -8.72 18.03
C VAL A 766 5.83 -8.92 16.51
N GLU A 767 6.20 -10.11 16.02
CA GLU A 767 6.30 -10.44 14.58
C GLU A 767 5.28 -11.51 14.14
N GLY A 768 4.82 -11.48 12.88
CA GLY A 768 3.87 -12.46 12.28
C GLY A 768 3.74 -12.33 10.76
N ILE A 769 3.15 -13.31 10.02
CA ILE A 769 3.48 -13.54 8.59
C ILE A 769 2.25 -13.85 7.66
N ALA A 770 1.88 -12.98 6.70
CA ALA A 770 1.04 -13.26 5.49
C ALA A 770 1.06 -12.17 4.34
N GLU A 771 1.30 -12.54 3.08
CA GLU A 771 1.22 -11.71 1.82
C GLU A 771 1.93 -10.31 1.81
N LEU A 772 1.77 -9.41 0.82
CA LEU A 772 2.80 -8.37 0.43
C LEU A 772 2.21 -6.92 0.28
N ILE A 773 2.86 -5.72 0.24
CA ILE A 773 4.06 -4.95 0.79
C ILE A 773 3.49 -3.39 0.81
N LEU A 774 3.77 -2.02 0.90
CA LEU A 774 4.43 -0.61 1.04
C LEU A 774 3.24 0.31 1.60
N ASN A 775 3.26 1.63 1.90
CA ASN A 775 4.25 2.72 1.86
C ASN A 775 4.03 3.72 3.00
N ASP A 776 5.00 4.62 3.17
CA ASP A 776 5.11 5.52 4.30
C ASP A 776 4.85 6.96 3.86
N ARG A 777 3.89 7.62 4.50
CA ARG A 777 3.62 9.07 4.37
C ARG A 777 2.85 9.56 5.58
N THR A 778 3.36 10.60 6.25
CA THR A 778 2.61 11.24 7.33
C THR A 778 1.48 12.10 6.74
N ILE A 779 0.23 11.72 6.97
CA ILE A 779 -0.95 12.51 6.54
C ILE A 779 -1.69 13.03 7.77
N PRO A 780 -1.85 14.36 7.95
CA PRO A 780 -2.62 14.91 9.05
C PRO A 780 -4.13 14.78 8.78
N ILE A 781 -4.93 14.62 9.84
CA ILE A 781 -6.40 14.62 9.74
C ILE A 781 -6.90 16.07 9.92
N THR A 782 -7.16 16.75 8.79
CA THR A 782 -7.70 18.11 8.75
C THR A 782 -8.73 18.22 7.62
N THR A 783 -9.56 19.26 7.67
CA THR A 783 -10.60 19.55 6.65
C THR A 783 -10.06 19.73 5.23
N GLY A 784 -8.76 19.98 5.04
CA GLY A 784 -8.12 20.09 3.72
C GLY A 784 -7.28 18.87 3.32
N SER A 785 -7.21 17.82 4.14
CA SER A 785 -6.34 16.65 3.92
C SER A 785 -7.01 15.29 4.14
N ALA A 786 -8.22 15.27 4.70
CA ALA A 786 -9.05 14.08 4.87
C ALA A 786 -10.53 14.44 4.63
N GLY A 787 -11.34 13.42 4.31
CA GLY A 787 -12.78 13.42 4.55
C GLY A 787 -13.09 12.73 5.89
N GLY A 788 -14.34 12.76 6.34
CA GLY A 788 -14.71 12.12 7.60
C GLY A 788 -16.06 12.58 8.14
N VAL A 789 -16.52 11.88 9.17
CA VAL A 789 -17.87 11.96 9.74
C VAL A 789 -17.77 12.00 11.27
N ASN A 790 -18.51 12.90 11.91
CA ASN A 790 -18.68 13.01 13.36
C ASN A 790 -17.37 12.98 14.15
N VAL A 791 -16.33 13.62 13.61
CA VAL A 791 -15.03 13.78 14.26
C VAL A 791 -15.02 15.12 14.98
N ALA A 792 -14.79 15.11 16.29
CA ALA A 792 -14.71 16.31 17.13
C ALA A 792 -13.25 16.67 17.46
N ASN A 793 -13.03 17.72 18.27
CA ASN A 793 -11.74 17.95 18.92
C ASN A 793 -11.65 17.20 20.26
N SER A 794 -10.52 16.54 20.52
CA SER A 794 -10.20 15.88 21.80
C SER A 794 -9.70 16.89 22.83
N ALA A 795 -9.76 16.55 24.12
CA ALA A 795 -9.19 17.39 25.19
C ALA A 795 -7.65 17.37 25.14
N HIS A 796 -7.07 18.26 24.32
CA HIS A 796 -5.64 18.31 24.03
C HIS A 796 -5.17 19.77 23.84
N PRO A 797 -3.98 20.19 24.36
CA PRO A 797 -3.53 21.58 24.31
C PRO A 797 -3.57 22.26 22.94
N CYS A 798 -3.29 21.56 21.83
CA CYS A 798 -3.38 22.13 20.48
C CYS A 798 -4.77 22.71 20.11
N VAL A 799 -5.84 22.31 20.79
CA VAL A 799 -7.20 22.85 20.56
C VAL A 799 -7.30 24.33 20.96
N GLU A 800 -6.54 24.75 21.97
CA GLU A 800 -6.45 26.15 22.39
C GLU A 800 -5.57 27.00 21.44
N SER A 801 -5.10 26.41 20.33
CA SER A 801 -4.16 27.02 19.37
C SER A 801 -2.95 27.69 20.03
N PRO A 802 -2.17 26.95 20.86
CA PRO A 802 -1.15 27.50 21.75
C PRO A 802 0.16 27.86 21.03
N CYS A 803 0.18 27.82 19.70
CA CYS A 803 1.28 28.28 18.87
C CYS A 803 0.86 29.63 18.26
N THR A 804 1.42 30.72 18.78
CA THR A 804 1.11 32.08 18.34
C THR A 804 1.73 32.39 16.98
N ASN A 805 1.40 33.55 16.42
CA ASN A 805 2.10 34.13 15.26
C ASN A 805 2.15 33.23 14.01
N GLY A 806 1.12 32.41 13.78
CA GLY A 806 1.06 31.47 12.65
C GLY A 806 1.89 30.20 12.83
N GLY A 807 2.36 29.92 14.06
CA GLY A 807 3.00 28.64 14.39
C GLY A 807 2.03 27.46 14.26
N THR A 808 2.52 26.34 13.72
CA THR A 808 1.69 25.12 13.57
C THR A 808 1.85 24.23 14.79
N CYS A 809 0.75 23.88 15.47
CA CYS A 809 0.78 22.99 16.63
C CYS A 809 0.85 21.52 16.22
N LYS A 810 1.80 20.78 16.78
CA LYS A 810 1.93 19.32 16.67
C LYS A 810 1.65 18.68 18.03
N PRO A 811 0.66 17.78 18.15
CA PRO A 811 0.41 17.04 19.39
C PRO A 811 1.55 16.08 19.72
N LYS A 812 1.78 15.84 21.02
CA LYS A 812 2.75 14.87 21.55
C LYS A 812 2.17 14.17 22.77
N TRP A 813 2.67 12.97 23.08
CA TRP A 813 2.25 12.17 24.25
C TRP A 813 2.38 12.93 25.59
N ASP A 814 3.36 13.83 25.70
CA ASP A 814 3.67 14.67 26.88
C ASP A 814 3.21 16.14 26.72
N GLY A 815 2.47 16.48 25.66
CA GLY A 815 1.95 17.82 25.42
C GLY A 815 1.94 18.20 23.95
N TYR A 816 2.75 19.19 23.57
CA TYR A 816 2.78 19.71 22.20
C TYR A 816 4.10 20.41 21.87
N GLU A 817 4.34 20.56 20.57
CA GLU A 817 5.45 21.29 20.00
C GLU A 817 4.94 22.20 18.87
N CYS A 818 5.53 23.39 18.73
CA CYS A 818 5.20 24.29 17.63
C CYS A 818 6.26 24.21 16.52
N ASP A 819 5.82 24.29 15.27
CA ASP A 819 6.68 24.65 14.13
C ASP A 819 6.49 26.14 13.83
N CYS A 820 7.53 26.93 14.09
CA CYS A 820 7.45 28.39 14.00
C CYS A 820 7.81 28.90 12.59
N PRO A 821 7.07 29.89 12.05
CA PRO A 821 7.43 30.55 10.81
C PRO A 821 8.66 31.46 10.98
N LEU A 822 9.29 31.79 9.86
CA LEU A 822 10.43 32.70 9.80
C LEU A 822 10.15 34.03 10.54
N GLY A 823 11.09 34.46 11.38
CA GLY A 823 10.95 35.64 12.24
C GLY A 823 10.47 35.37 13.68
N TYR A 824 10.01 34.15 13.99
CA TYR A 824 9.47 33.79 15.30
C TYR A 824 10.12 32.51 15.89
N ASP A 825 10.36 32.53 17.20
CA ASP A 825 10.99 31.46 17.99
C ASP A 825 10.25 31.23 19.34
N GLY A 826 10.69 30.22 20.08
CA GLY A 826 10.20 29.88 21.41
C GLY A 826 9.20 28.73 21.38
N ARG A 827 8.95 28.14 22.56
CA ARG A 827 8.09 26.96 22.74
C ARG A 827 6.68 27.11 22.12
N HIS A 828 6.22 28.36 21.98
CA HIS A 828 4.88 28.73 21.53
C HIS A 828 4.93 29.67 20.32
N CYS A 829 6.10 29.84 19.67
CA CYS A 829 6.36 30.87 18.65
C CYS A 829 6.09 32.31 19.14
N GLN A 830 6.12 32.49 20.47
CA GLN A 830 5.71 33.71 21.16
C GLN A 830 6.83 34.75 21.29
N LYS A 831 8.05 34.39 20.88
CA LYS A 831 9.14 35.35 20.71
C LYS A 831 9.15 35.76 19.24
N GLU A 832 8.73 36.98 18.97
CA GLU A 832 9.35 37.74 17.88
C GLU A 832 10.87 37.82 18.13
N CYS A 833 11.67 37.90 17.07
CA CYS A 833 13.07 38.35 17.15
C CYS A 833 13.11 39.86 17.50
N GLY A 834 12.74 40.18 18.73
CA GLY A 834 12.30 41.52 19.14
C GLY A 834 13.40 42.58 19.28
N ASN A 835 12.98 43.84 19.11
CA ASN A 835 13.74 45.07 19.32
C ASN A 835 14.96 45.36 18.40
N TYR A 836 14.99 44.79 17.19
CA TYR A 836 15.67 45.44 16.05
C TYR A 836 14.85 45.49 14.75
N CYS A 837 13.80 44.65 14.59
CA CYS A 837 13.11 44.47 13.31
C CYS A 837 11.70 45.12 13.26
N LEU A 838 11.61 46.45 13.18
CA LEU A 838 10.37 47.16 12.80
C LEU A 838 10.61 48.27 11.75
N ASN A 839 11.66 48.08 10.94
CA ASN A 839 11.89 48.75 9.65
C ASN A 839 12.92 48.00 8.78
N THR A 840 13.81 47.19 9.37
CA THR A 840 14.74 46.30 8.66
C THR A 840 14.51 44.85 9.10
N VAL A 841 14.02 44.00 8.18
CA VAL A 841 13.82 42.54 8.41
C VAL A 841 15.14 41.75 8.24
N THR A 842 16.18 42.44 7.81
CA THR A 842 17.38 41.89 7.17
C THR A 842 18.57 41.76 8.11
N GLU A 843 18.84 42.79 8.93
CA GLU A 843 20.11 42.96 9.65
C GLU A 843 20.29 42.07 10.90
N ALA A 844 19.23 41.40 11.40
CA ALA A 844 19.24 40.76 12.72
C ALA A 844 19.63 39.26 12.74
N ILE A 845 19.59 38.56 11.62
CA ILE A 845 19.99 37.13 11.51
C ILE A 845 21.14 37.00 10.49
N GLU A 846 22.27 37.61 10.80
CA GLU A 846 23.52 37.54 10.00
C GLU A 846 23.95 36.08 9.72
N ILE A 847 23.65 35.16 10.65
CA ILE A 847 23.96 33.73 10.53
C ILE A 847 22.77 32.89 11.07
N PRO A 848 22.02 32.17 10.20
CA PRO A 848 20.98 31.24 10.64
C PRO A 848 21.54 29.96 11.28
N GLN A 849 20.85 29.52 12.34
CA GLN A 849 21.00 28.25 13.02
C GLN A 849 19.82 27.34 12.67
N PHE A 850 20.13 26.06 12.49
CA PHE A 850 19.22 24.97 12.14
C PHE A 850 19.28 23.89 13.23
N ILE A 851 18.13 23.36 13.61
CA ILE A 851 17.95 22.38 14.70
C ILE A 851 17.47 21.01 14.18
N GLY A 852 17.96 20.59 13.00
CA GLY A 852 17.65 19.28 12.39
C GLY A 852 16.26 19.16 11.76
N ARG A 853 15.29 19.97 12.22
CA ARG A 853 13.94 20.12 11.65
C ARG A 853 13.67 21.51 11.07
N SER A 854 14.73 22.29 10.89
CA SER A 854 14.69 23.65 10.34
C SER A 854 14.99 23.66 8.85
N TYR A 855 14.46 24.62 8.11
CA TYR A 855 14.83 24.84 6.70
C TYR A 855 14.57 26.28 6.26
N LEU A 856 15.29 26.71 5.22
CA LEU A 856 15.03 27.91 4.43
C LEU A 856 14.78 27.49 2.98
N THR A 857 13.77 28.09 2.35
CA THR A 857 13.33 27.79 0.98
C THR A 857 13.55 29.01 0.09
N TYR A 858 13.96 28.79 -1.16
CA TYR A 858 14.16 29.83 -2.16
C TYR A 858 13.57 29.37 -3.50
N ASP A 859 12.60 30.12 -4.04
CA ASP A 859 11.99 29.87 -5.36
C ASP A 859 12.36 30.93 -6.42
N ASN A 860 13.04 32.02 -6.01
CA ASN A 860 13.41 33.13 -6.89
C ASN A 860 14.18 32.62 -8.12
N ARG A 861 13.62 32.91 -9.31
CA ARG A 861 14.12 32.42 -10.62
C ARG A 861 15.61 32.68 -10.85
N ASP A 862 16.17 33.77 -10.33
CA ASP A 862 17.57 34.12 -10.55
C ASP A 862 18.55 33.45 -9.57
N ILE A 863 18.06 33.02 -8.40
CA ILE A 863 18.75 32.07 -7.52
C ILE A 863 18.68 30.66 -8.11
N LEU A 864 17.49 30.24 -8.57
CA LEU A 864 17.28 28.92 -9.19
C LEU A 864 18.12 28.72 -10.46
N LYS A 865 18.23 29.71 -11.35
CA LYS A 865 19.11 29.64 -12.54
C LYS A 865 20.57 29.37 -12.17
N ARG A 866 21.09 30.00 -11.11
CA ARG A 866 22.49 29.87 -10.64
C ARG A 866 22.81 28.49 -10.05
N VAL A 867 21.79 27.71 -9.69
CA VAL A 867 21.91 26.36 -9.11
C VAL A 867 21.37 25.28 -10.07
N SER A 868 21.19 25.61 -11.36
CA SER A 868 20.72 24.72 -12.44
C SER A 868 21.68 24.74 -13.64
N GLY A 869 21.30 24.11 -14.75
CA GLY A 869 21.96 24.27 -16.05
C GLY A 869 23.24 23.43 -16.21
N SER A 870 24.13 23.86 -17.09
CA SER A 870 25.37 23.12 -17.39
C SER A 870 26.43 23.21 -16.30
N ARG A 871 26.45 24.30 -15.52
CA ARG A 871 27.50 24.60 -14.54
C ARG A 871 26.91 25.12 -13.23
N THR A 872 27.47 24.72 -12.11
CA THR A 872 27.01 25.12 -10.77
C THR A 872 28.22 25.36 -9.87
N ASN A 873 28.24 26.45 -9.11
CA ASN A 873 29.34 26.77 -8.20
C ASN A 873 28.77 27.29 -6.89
N LEU A 874 29.05 26.56 -5.81
CA LEU A 874 28.55 26.80 -4.47
C LEU A 874 29.76 27.00 -3.55
N PHE A 875 29.85 28.14 -2.88
CA PHE A 875 30.77 28.36 -1.77
C PHE A 875 29.95 28.67 -0.52
N MET A 876 30.24 28.03 0.60
CA MET A 876 29.55 28.29 1.87
C MET A 876 30.47 28.00 3.06
N ARG A 877 30.10 28.50 4.23
CA ARG A 877 30.67 28.09 5.51
C ARG A 877 29.59 27.39 6.33
N PHE A 878 29.93 26.30 7.01
CA PHE A 878 29.01 25.64 7.95
C PHE A 878 29.72 25.30 9.27
N LYS A 879 28.93 25.15 10.33
CA LYS A 879 29.35 24.73 11.68
C LYS A 879 28.35 23.67 12.14
N SER A 880 28.78 22.45 12.42
CA SER A 880 27.88 21.35 12.83
C SER A 880 28.34 20.69 14.14
N ILE A 881 27.39 20.19 14.91
CA ILE A 881 27.62 19.25 16.03
C ILE A 881 27.08 17.83 15.74
N SER A 882 26.24 17.67 14.71
CA SER A 882 25.76 16.36 14.25
C SER A 882 26.71 15.74 13.22
N LYS A 883 26.79 14.40 13.21
CA LYS A 883 27.45 13.59 12.18
C LYS A 883 26.60 13.41 10.92
N ASP A 884 25.31 13.65 11.03
CA ASP A 884 24.33 13.36 10.01
C ASP A 884 23.37 14.54 9.89
N GLY A 885 23.08 14.96 8.66
CA GLY A 885 22.16 16.07 8.40
C GLY A 885 22.29 16.66 7.00
N LEU A 886 21.15 16.92 6.37
CA LEU A 886 21.07 17.61 5.07
C LEU A 886 21.45 19.10 5.22
N LEU A 887 22.46 19.56 4.46
CA LEU A 887 22.88 20.97 4.41
C LEU A 887 22.19 21.74 3.26
N LEU A 888 21.98 21.08 2.12
CA LEU A 888 21.38 21.67 0.93
C LEU A 888 20.66 20.58 0.13
N TRP A 889 19.45 20.89 -0.35
CA TRP A 889 18.75 20.06 -1.33
C TRP A 889 18.17 20.91 -2.44
N ARG A 890 18.22 20.38 -3.66
CA ARG A 890 17.36 20.77 -4.77
C ARG A 890 17.14 19.56 -5.66
N GLY A 891 15.90 19.27 -6.01
CA GLY A 891 15.51 18.13 -6.84
C GLY A 891 13.99 18.11 -6.99
N ASP A 892 13.50 17.30 -7.93
CA ASP A 892 12.06 17.14 -8.12
C ASP A 892 11.41 16.35 -6.97
N SER A 893 10.11 16.58 -6.74
CA SER A 893 9.34 16.03 -5.63
C SER A 893 8.05 15.37 -6.14
N PRO A 894 7.80 14.08 -5.86
CA PRO A 894 8.73 13.10 -5.29
C PRO A 894 9.86 12.73 -6.26
N MET A 895 11.00 12.32 -5.71
CA MET A 895 12.21 11.96 -6.47
C MET A 895 12.00 10.65 -7.25
N ARG A 896 12.23 10.65 -8.56
CA ARG A 896 12.25 9.45 -9.42
C ARG A 896 13.69 8.91 -9.52
N PRO A 897 13.92 7.63 -9.88
CA PRO A 897 15.27 7.06 -9.99
C PRO A 897 16.20 7.85 -10.94
N ASN A 898 15.63 8.41 -12.01
CA ASN A 898 16.31 9.27 -12.98
C ASN A 898 15.87 10.75 -12.87
N SER A 899 15.38 11.21 -11.72
CA SER A 899 15.19 12.66 -11.48
C SER A 899 16.54 13.36 -11.31
N ASP A 900 16.65 14.55 -11.88
CA ASP A 900 17.76 15.46 -11.61
C ASP A 900 17.67 15.96 -10.17
N PHE A 901 18.83 15.98 -9.49
CA PHE A 901 18.95 16.55 -8.15
C PHE A 901 20.38 17.03 -7.89
N LEU A 902 20.52 17.85 -6.87
CA LEU A 902 21.76 18.38 -6.32
C LEU A 902 21.62 18.44 -4.80
N SER A 903 22.51 17.78 -4.06
CA SER A 903 22.47 17.77 -2.60
C SER A 903 23.85 17.96 -1.98
N MET A 904 23.84 18.47 -0.75
CA MET A 904 25.01 18.48 0.11
C MET A 904 24.57 18.13 1.53
N GLY A 905 25.33 17.30 2.22
CA GLY A 905 24.98 16.86 3.56
C GLY A 905 26.12 16.19 4.29
N LEU A 906 25.96 16.05 5.61
CA LEU A 906 26.79 15.22 6.45
C LEU A 906 26.17 13.82 6.55
N GLN A 907 27.01 12.78 6.46
CA GLN A 907 26.63 11.40 6.72
C GLN A 907 27.80 10.68 7.41
N ASN A 908 27.56 10.07 8.57
CA ASN A 908 28.57 9.48 9.45
C ASN A 908 29.78 10.40 9.78
N GLY A 909 29.62 11.72 9.66
CA GLY A 909 30.66 12.73 9.86
C GLY A 909 31.50 13.07 8.61
N ALA A 910 31.28 12.38 7.49
CA ALA A 910 31.82 12.76 6.19
C ALA A 910 30.93 13.81 5.51
N LEU A 911 31.51 14.74 4.76
CA LEU A 911 30.74 15.66 3.91
C LEU A 911 30.58 15.06 2.53
N ILE A 912 29.34 14.97 2.07
CA ILE A 912 28.95 14.46 0.76
C ILE A 912 28.37 15.60 -0.07
N PHE A 913 28.85 15.74 -1.30
CA PHE A 913 28.21 16.52 -2.36
C PHE A 913 27.75 15.57 -3.45
N SER A 914 26.46 15.57 -3.79
CA SER A 914 25.83 14.62 -4.69
C SER A 914 25.00 15.30 -5.76
N TYR A 915 24.88 14.67 -6.93
CA TYR A 915 23.96 15.09 -7.98
C TYR A 915 23.64 13.95 -8.97
N ASN A 916 22.49 14.06 -9.61
CA ASN A 916 22.08 13.25 -10.76
C ASN A 916 21.73 14.18 -11.94
N LEU A 917 22.01 13.70 -13.15
CA LEU A 917 21.72 14.36 -14.44
C LEU A 917 20.92 13.38 -15.32
N GLY A 918 19.90 12.73 -14.76
CA GLY A 918 19.04 11.76 -15.44
C GLY A 918 19.69 10.42 -15.86
N SER A 919 20.87 10.07 -15.33
CA SER A 919 21.59 8.84 -15.71
C SER A 919 22.24 8.08 -14.55
N GLY A 920 21.95 8.49 -13.31
CA GLY A 920 22.49 7.92 -12.08
C GLY A 920 23.23 8.97 -11.25
N ALA A 921 23.07 8.88 -9.92
CA ALA A 921 23.71 9.80 -8.99
C ALA A 921 25.23 9.57 -8.88
N VAL A 922 25.98 10.63 -8.58
CA VAL A 922 27.40 10.55 -8.17
C VAL A 922 27.61 11.22 -6.83
N ASN A 923 28.34 10.55 -5.93
CA ASN A 923 28.65 11.05 -4.59
C ASN A 923 30.14 11.45 -4.51
N ILE A 924 30.42 12.72 -4.21
CA ILE A 924 31.77 13.21 -3.92
C ILE A 924 31.90 13.34 -2.40
N VAL A 925 32.65 12.41 -1.81
CA VAL A 925 32.81 12.29 -0.36
C VAL A 925 34.18 12.82 0.08
N ILE A 926 34.19 13.66 1.12
CA ILE A 926 35.39 14.01 1.88
C ILE A 926 35.17 13.57 3.34
N ASN A 927 36.13 12.82 3.87
CA ASN A 927 36.13 12.39 5.28
C ASN A 927 36.94 13.40 6.10
N GLY A 928 36.40 13.86 7.22
CA GLY A 928 37.03 14.84 8.10
C GLY A 928 36.32 14.95 9.45
N THR A 929 36.71 15.92 10.27
CA THR A 929 36.11 16.12 11.61
C THR A 929 35.08 17.24 11.59
N PHE A 930 34.07 17.13 10.73
CA PHE A 930 33.13 18.22 10.41
C PHE A 930 32.01 18.49 11.44
N SER A 931 31.88 17.61 12.43
CA SER A 931 30.88 17.65 13.50
C SER A 931 31.47 18.17 14.83
N ASN A 932 32.47 19.05 14.74
CA ASN A 932 33.32 19.46 15.86
C ASN A 932 32.90 20.80 16.52
N GLY A 933 31.79 21.40 16.11
CA GLY A 933 31.33 22.71 16.57
C GLY A 933 32.12 23.92 16.04
N LYS A 934 32.97 23.76 15.01
CA LYS A 934 33.78 24.83 14.39
C LYS A 934 33.32 25.12 12.96
N TRP A 935 33.75 26.28 12.45
CA TRP A 935 33.47 26.72 11.08
C TRP A 935 34.37 26.04 10.06
N HIS A 936 33.76 25.32 9.13
CA HIS A 936 34.37 24.70 7.95
C HIS A 936 34.00 25.48 6.68
N LYS A 937 34.97 25.69 5.78
CA LYS A 937 34.78 26.33 4.46
C LYS A 937 34.57 25.25 3.40
N VAL A 938 33.47 25.30 2.67
CA VAL A 938 33.15 24.38 1.58
C VAL A 938 33.13 25.12 0.26
N LYS A 939 33.70 24.50 -0.77
CA LYS A 939 33.48 24.88 -2.16
C LYS A 939 33.18 23.64 -2.99
N ALA A 940 32.01 23.64 -3.61
CA ALA A 940 31.53 22.60 -4.52
C ALA A 940 31.30 23.19 -5.91
N VAL A 941 31.92 22.59 -6.93
CA VAL A 941 31.82 23.03 -8.33
C VAL A 941 31.38 21.84 -9.18
N ARG A 942 30.38 22.02 -10.03
CA ARG A 942 29.98 21.08 -11.07
C ARG A 942 30.10 21.76 -12.43
N ASP A 943 30.72 21.08 -13.38
CA ASP A 943 30.92 21.53 -14.75
C ASP A 943 30.55 20.38 -15.71
N GLY A 944 29.36 20.46 -16.30
CA GLY A 944 28.68 19.35 -16.93
C GLY A 944 28.49 18.17 -15.97
N GLN A 945 29.05 17.02 -16.35
CA GLN A 945 29.10 15.81 -15.52
C GLN A 945 30.19 15.84 -14.44
N SER A 946 31.16 16.75 -14.51
CA SER A 946 32.36 16.68 -13.68
C SER A 946 32.18 17.52 -12.42
N GLY A 947 32.31 16.90 -11.25
CA GLY A 947 32.17 17.58 -9.96
C GLY A 947 33.48 17.65 -9.21
N LYS A 948 33.64 18.69 -8.39
CA LYS A 948 34.78 18.94 -7.51
C LYS A 948 34.27 19.44 -6.15
N LEU A 949 34.59 18.72 -5.09
CA LEU A 949 34.39 19.15 -3.70
C LEU A 949 35.75 19.53 -3.09
N THR A 950 35.74 20.57 -2.28
CA THR A 950 36.88 21.05 -1.48
C THR A 950 36.35 21.51 -0.14
N VAL A 951 36.97 21.05 0.96
CA VAL A 951 36.63 21.44 2.33
C VAL A 951 37.91 21.76 3.07
N ASP A 952 38.03 22.99 3.57
CA ASP A 952 39.24 23.54 4.18
C ASP A 952 40.52 23.10 3.43
N ASP A 953 41.52 22.58 4.16
CA ASP A 953 42.78 22.08 3.64
C ASP A 953 42.80 20.55 3.43
N TYR A 954 41.65 19.86 3.50
CA TYR A 954 41.54 18.40 3.30
C TYR A 954 41.79 17.94 1.84
N GLY A 955 42.12 18.89 0.95
CA GLY A 955 42.36 18.66 -0.46
C GLY A 955 41.08 18.60 -1.30
N ALA A 956 41.26 18.55 -2.62
CA ALA A 956 40.16 18.42 -3.56
C ALA A 956 39.81 16.96 -3.84
N LYS A 957 38.52 16.64 -3.91
CA LYS A 957 38.01 15.40 -4.49
C LYS A 957 37.18 15.71 -5.72
N THR A 958 37.29 14.86 -6.74
CA THR A 958 36.57 14.98 -8.00
C THR A 958 35.94 13.65 -8.38
N ALA A 959 34.76 13.70 -8.98
CA ALA A 959 34.10 12.56 -9.61
C ALA A 959 33.36 13.03 -10.88
N ARG A 960 32.82 12.08 -11.64
CA ARG A 960 31.99 12.35 -12.81
C ARG A 960 30.69 11.55 -12.73
N SER A 961 29.55 12.17 -13.05
CA SER A 961 28.28 11.46 -13.14
C SER A 961 28.22 10.53 -14.35
N PRO A 962 27.54 9.37 -14.25
CA PRO A 962 27.32 8.45 -15.37
C PRO A 962 26.51 9.06 -16.53
N GLY A 963 26.42 8.31 -17.63
CA GLY A 963 25.65 8.67 -18.84
C GLY A 963 26.35 9.67 -19.76
N LYS A 964 25.56 10.41 -20.55
CA LYS A 964 26.03 11.48 -21.46
C LYS A 964 25.49 12.88 -21.13
N MET A 965 24.46 12.98 -20.29
CA MET A 965 23.81 14.25 -19.95
C MET A 965 24.72 15.14 -19.09
N ARG A 966 24.68 16.46 -19.34
CA ARG A 966 25.54 17.48 -18.71
C ARG A 966 24.74 18.60 -18.01
N GLN A 967 23.45 18.69 -18.27
CA GLN A 967 22.58 19.77 -17.80
C GLN A 967 21.76 19.29 -16.61
N LEU A 968 21.61 20.16 -15.60
CA LEU A 968 20.84 19.93 -14.39
C LEU A 968 19.49 20.66 -14.50
N ASN A 969 18.45 19.92 -14.86
CA ASN A 969 17.10 20.37 -15.18
C ASN A 969 16.17 20.12 -14.00
N ILE A 970 16.19 21.00 -12.99
CA ILE A 970 15.37 20.87 -11.79
C ILE A 970 14.35 22.00 -11.74
N ASN A 971 13.07 21.64 -11.63
CA ASN A 971 11.97 22.61 -11.50
C ASN A 971 11.61 22.90 -10.03
N GLY A 972 12.02 22.05 -9.09
CA GLY A 972 11.86 22.28 -7.65
C GLY A 972 12.70 23.45 -7.08
N PRO A 973 12.29 24.03 -5.94
CA PRO A 973 12.99 25.12 -5.26
C PRO A 973 14.33 24.66 -4.64
N LEU A 974 15.12 25.63 -4.19
CA LEU A 974 16.32 25.38 -3.39
C LEU A 974 15.96 25.35 -1.90
N TYR A 975 16.49 24.37 -1.18
CA TYR A 975 16.38 24.27 0.28
C TYR A 975 17.76 24.28 0.94
N VAL A 976 17.86 24.95 2.10
CA VAL A 976 19.08 25.03 2.92
C VAL A 976 18.78 24.59 4.36
N GLY A 977 19.68 23.78 4.93
CA GLY A 977 19.65 23.28 6.31
C GLY A 977 18.66 22.16 6.61
N GLY A 978 17.77 21.83 5.67
CA GLY A 978 16.76 20.78 5.80
C GLY A 978 15.68 20.97 4.73
N MET A 979 14.56 20.26 4.85
CA MET A 979 13.30 20.50 4.14
C MET A 979 12.17 19.74 4.83
N LYS A 980 10.92 19.87 4.35
CA LYS A 980 9.84 18.93 4.71
C LYS A 980 10.14 17.54 4.11
N GLU A 981 9.75 16.47 4.79
CA GLU A 981 9.80 15.08 4.28
C GLU A 981 11.18 14.64 3.71
N ILE A 982 12.27 14.98 4.42
CA ILE A 982 13.66 14.76 4.00
C ILE A 982 13.93 13.32 3.55
N ALA A 983 13.45 12.32 4.30
CA ALA A 983 13.64 10.91 3.98
C ALA A 983 12.96 10.47 2.67
N LEU A 984 11.82 11.09 2.30
CA LEU A 984 11.11 10.81 1.05
C LEU A 984 11.89 11.42 -0.14
N HIS A 985 12.27 12.69 -0.03
CA HIS A 985 12.89 13.41 -1.14
C HIS A 985 14.36 13.02 -1.37
N THR A 986 15.07 12.53 -0.35
CA THR A 986 16.47 12.11 -0.47
C THR A 986 16.65 10.59 -0.65
N ASN A 987 15.58 9.83 -0.90
CA ASN A 987 15.58 8.36 -0.95
C ASN A 987 16.27 7.74 0.28
N ARG A 988 15.89 8.20 1.47
CA ARG A 988 16.46 7.90 2.80
C ARG A 988 17.98 8.13 2.94
N GLN A 989 18.65 8.85 2.02
CA GLN A 989 20.08 9.22 2.18
C GLN A 989 20.29 10.09 3.43
N TYR A 990 19.33 10.97 3.74
CA TYR A 990 19.31 11.78 4.95
C TYR A 990 17.96 11.61 5.66
N ILE A 991 17.98 11.46 6.99
CA ILE A 991 16.77 11.31 7.82
C ILE A 991 16.38 12.67 8.44
N GLY A 992 17.36 13.54 8.70
CA GLY A 992 17.17 14.88 9.26
C GLY A 992 17.98 15.96 8.54
N GLY A 993 17.70 17.21 8.88
CA GLY A 993 18.44 18.39 8.44
C GLY A 993 19.73 18.63 9.25
N LEU A 994 20.39 19.74 8.96
CA LEU A 994 21.55 20.24 9.70
C LEU A 994 21.18 20.57 11.16
N VAL A 995 22.00 20.09 12.11
CA VAL A 995 22.05 20.60 13.48
C VAL A 995 23.32 21.44 13.63
N GLY A 996 23.20 22.74 13.40
CA GLY A 996 24.35 23.60 13.13
C GLY A 996 23.97 24.97 12.54
N CYS A 997 24.92 25.64 11.88
CA CYS A 997 24.74 26.95 11.28
C CYS A 997 25.35 27.01 9.87
N VAL A 998 24.85 27.92 9.02
CA VAL A 998 25.39 28.20 7.69
C VAL A 998 25.63 29.70 7.56
N SER A 999 26.72 30.12 6.92
CA SER A 999 27.00 31.54 6.59
C SER A 999 27.79 31.66 5.29
N HIS A 1000 27.90 32.90 4.77
CA HIS A 1000 28.72 33.22 3.59
C HIS A 1000 28.38 32.35 2.35
N PHE A 1001 27.10 32.14 2.05
CA PHE A 1001 26.70 31.34 0.89
C PHE A 1001 26.80 32.20 -0.38
N THR A 1002 27.63 31.77 -1.34
CA THR A 1002 27.82 32.42 -2.65
C THR A 1002 27.51 31.41 -3.77
N LEU A 1003 26.76 31.88 -4.77
CA LEU A 1003 26.35 31.17 -5.97
C LEU A 1003 27.08 31.74 -7.19
N SER A 1004 27.39 30.90 -8.19
CA SER A 1004 27.93 31.32 -9.51
C SER A 1004 29.19 32.21 -9.52
N THR A 1005 29.96 32.22 -8.42
CA THR A 1005 31.16 33.05 -8.14
C THR A 1005 30.95 34.51 -7.77
N ASP A 1006 29.80 35.10 -8.08
CA ASP A 1006 29.53 36.54 -7.98
C ASP A 1006 28.37 36.88 -7.03
N TYR A 1007 27.37 36.01 -6.92
CA TYR A 1007 26.13 36.27 -6.21
C TYR A 1007 26.20 35.79 -4.76
N HIS A 1008 26.33 36.71 -3.81
CA HIS A 1008 26.16 36.42 -2.40
C HIS A 1008 24.67 36.28 -2.08
N LEU A 1009 24.29 35.13 -1.52
CA LEU A 1009 22.93 34.82 -1.09
C LEU A 1009 22.75 35.28 0.36
N ALA A 1010 21.87 36.25 0.59
CA ALA A 1010 21.49 36.72 1.91
C ALA A 1010 20.50 35.71 2.52
N LEU A 1011 21.02 34.74 3.27
CA LEU A 1011 20.32 33.50 3.66
C LEU A 1011 18.91 33.68 4.25
N VAL A 1012 18.63 34.79 4.93
CA VAL A 1012 17.30 35.06 5.52
C VAL A 1012 16.49 36.08 4.71
N GLU A 1013 17.15 36.96 3.94
CA GLU A 1013 16.52 38.03 3.15
C GLU A 1013 16.02 37.55 1.79
N ASP A 1014 16.81 36.67 1.13
CA ASP A 1014 16.50 36.07 -0.17
C ASP A 1014 15.52 34.87 -0.06
N ALA A 1015 15.23 34.40 1.16
CA ALA A 1015 14.40 33.22 1.41
C ALA A 1015 12.91 33.55 1.33
N THR A 1016 12.13 32.68 0.69
CA THR A 1016 10.68 32.88 0.46
C THR A 1016 9.79 32.16 1.48
N ASP A 1017 10.31 31.15 2.18
CA ASP A 1017 9.76 30.60 3.43
C ASP A 1017 10.89 30.05 4.31
N GLY A 1018 10.62 29.92 5.61
CA GLY A 1018 11.50 29.21 6.53
C GLY A 1018 10.75 28.73 7.77
N LYS A 1019 11.24 27.63 8.36
CA LYS A 1019 10.70 27.07 9.61
C LYS A 1019 11.79 26.83 10.63
N ASN A 1020 11.48 27.15 11.90
CA ASN A 1020 12.33 26.88 13.06
C ASN A 1020 13.77 27.44 12.89
N ILE A 1021 13.93 28.67 12.38
CA ILE A 1021 15.22 29.30 12.11
C ILE A 1021 15.59 30.25 13.26
N ASN A 1022 16.73 29.99 13.88
CA ASN A 1022 17.22 30.71 15.07
C ASN A 1022 18.51 31.48 14.73
N THR A 1023 18.94 32.43 15.55
CA THR A 1023 20.22 33.13 15.36
C THR A 1023 21.39 32.30 15.89
N CYS A 1024 22.41 32.06 15.07
CA CYS A 1024 23.59 31.31 15.48
C CYS A 1024 24.49 32.11 16.42
N SER A 1025 24.68 31.62 17.64
CA SER A 1025 25.74 32.11 18.53
C SER A 1025 27.13 31.65 18.04
N ASN A 1026 28.10 32.57 18.10
CA ASN A 1026 29.48 32.39 17.65
C ASN A 1026 30.18 31.16 18.26
#